data_AF-A0A1V4RZ32-F1
#
_entry.id   AF-A0A1V4RZ32-F1
#
_cell.length_a   1.000
_cell.length_b   1.000
_cell.length_c   1.000
_cell.angle_alpha   90.00
_cell.angle_beta   90.00
_cell.angle_gamma   90.00
#
_symmetry.space_group_name_H-M   'P 1'
#
loop_
_entity.id
_entity.type
_entity.pdbx_description
1 polymer ?
#
loop_
_entity_poly.entity_id
_entity_poly.type
_entity_poly.pdbx_seq_one_letter_code
_entity_poly.pdbx_strand_id
1 'polypeptide(L)'
;MEFVFDQQHANDINKARLDHLASLGLKLEDSTVLEVGAGIGLLTGFFEKLGCMILSTEGRETNVEEHRRRYPHRKVELADLNKSGSHDRFGEFDIVFCYGTLYHLSNPALAIKDLSEACRSLLLLETCVYPIDNGKINLIKEPESALDQSIEGIGCRPARNWVLSELRKHFPFAYVTATQPDHSDFPLNWPVLQKKRLTRSVFIASRKPLEIPMLLQDLPSNQYVSASLQVSIKSEMHPPLKKTEGILFDDFRVSLDTRSTKVGGSWQGRLREGVPTAWDMETIKFFYERTLNIDNPVILDIGANTGSFCLLAKINQNIKCLAFEPMSMIYEILKNNILLNKLQYNVRALQIALSNKKGSEVLKYPKSGTDSGFACLGTSMRFDNWTEIKVPVNTLDQVAIEQGIKKVDLIKIDTEGCELFVLKGGEDLIREYHPGILTEYYEANTQQFGYNAEKINELLSSWGYDSKKISSEDMYFYKPKGKKMSLMNPKTSKSDTITNGGENFHEWITKLAIAQNRLYYRDQTPEALNDLIKMVDKYKPAKIAELGTLSGLSLRTWLSADTDAEIIAIDLSFAPLRQSQQIIPVDLSRVKLLEQNILEIDFSRLWGHEDKVLFYVDAHDQPNVHIMEHVLQNAVPTLPTGSMVVVDDLWHSQTTLSQDNALQFFKDTVINEIDPLQCFQGFYAPYWKGGSFFGFREVIPLMEWVNKNQIDLVFKPGIKSVAFEWKKEEGVNPSFDAKEFERLCGDVKYNPVEILHNQGENYTQTDQQINEICKQGTELYAKGRLDLALVCFQRVTDLSTSMAGAFYAQGVILARGGKFEEAMQALEKETANPSPHPNTQGLLEDIYAWVNDRKKPEIAAHQLKKMEPITIFAIPKAFKGHIDIIQRNAIKSWMLLQPQPEIILLGNDEGTAEIAGEFNLKHIPHVEQNKFGTPLLNSMFAVAEANSSNSIIAYVNADIILMNDFAGAIETILKNGLDNFLMVGQRWDVELRDLINFKDNKWENKLKSLINDKGILHAITGVDYFVFFKGAWGNIPPFALGRTAWDNWLIKRALDLKMHVIDATQAATIVHQSHDYGHIKGGIEEAWNGEEAKTNLALAGGYDNMKSIAYARWIINKDSRLIEKVPTLNEDGEKTLSALRALEGESMNGSSSPQKSYDKLWETKLNDHAWLKNDGKGRVEYCADFL
;
A
#
# COMPACT_ATOMS: atom_id res chain seq x y z
N MET A 1 46.57 -29.21 -10.40
CA MET A 1 46.08 -29.53 -9.04
C MET A 1 44.99 -28.53 -8.74
N GLU A 2 43.77 -29.01 -8.44
CA GLU A 2 42.74 -28.13 -7.88
C GLU A 2 43.27 -27.60 -6.54
N PHE A 3 43.31 -26.28 -6.40
CA PHE A 3 43.60 -25.66 -5.12
C PHE A 3 42.38 -25.94 -4.21
N VAL A 4 42.59 -26.29 -2.93
CA VAL A 4 41.48 -26.69 -2.04
C VAL A 4 40.38 -25.62 -1.94
N PHE A 5 40.75 -24.35 -2.10
CA PHE A 5 39.83 -23.21 -2.10
C PHE A 5 39.02 -23.04 -3.40
N ASP A 6 39.37 -23.74 -4.49
CA ASP A 6 38.64 -23.70 -5.77
C ASP A 6 37.54 -24.76 -5.87
N GLN A 7 37.48 -25.69 -4.91
CA GLN A 7 36.48 -26.75 -4.90
C GLN A 7 35.07 -26.18 -4.74
N GLN A 8 34.10 -26.85 -5.36
CA GLN A 8 32.69 -26.43 -5.33
C GLN A 8 32.19 -26.15 -3.90
N HIS A 9 32.56 -26.99 -2.93
CA HIS A 9 32.19 -26.82 -1.54
C HIS A 9 32.69 -25.50 -0.92
N ALA A 10 33.93 -25.09 -1.24
CA ALA A 10 34.50 -23.83 -0.78
C ALA A 10 33.78 -22.62 -1.40
N ASN A 11 33.37 -22.72 -2.67
CA ASN A 11 32.57 -21.69 -3.34
C ASN A 11 31.17 -21.57 -2.72
N ASP A 12 30.50 -22.70 -2.48
CA ASP A 12 29.15 -22.75 -1.92
C ASP A 12 29.09 -22.14 -0.52
N ILE A 13 30.03 -22.50 0.37
CA ILE A 13 30.07 -21.97 1.73
C ILE A 13 30.42 -20.48 1.76
N ASN A 14 31.32 -20.02 0.89
CA ASN A 14 31.69 -18.60 0.79
C ASN A 14 30.53 -17.76 0.29
N LYS A 15 29.81 -18.25 -0.72
CA LYS A 15 28.57 -17.60 -1.18
C LYS A 15 27.55 -17.50 -0.04
N ALA A 16 27.28 -18.60 0.67
CA ALA A 16 26.33 -18.60 1.78
C ALA A 16 26.72 -17.63 2.92
N ARG A 17 28.02 -17.55 3.26
CA ARG A 17 28.55 -16.60 4.25
C ARG A 17 28.30 -15.15 3.86
N LEU A 18 28.56 -14.78 2.61
CA LEU A 18 28.41 -13.41 2.11
C LEU A 18 26.94 -13.03 1.93
N ASP A 19 26.11 -13.93 1.40
CA ASP A 19 24.65 -13.72 1.29
C ASP A 19 24.03 -13.50 2.67
N HIS A 20 24.46 -14.29 3.67
CA HIS A 20 24.05 -14.09 5.06
C HIS A 20 24.50 -12.75 5.60
N LEU A 21 25.79 -12.40 5.46
CA LEU A 21 26.32 -11.12 5.93
C LEU A 21 25.57 -9.93 5.33
N ALA A 22 25.30 -9.96 4.02
CA ALA A 22 24.50 -8.94 3.33
C ALA A 22 23.06 -8.84 3.89
N SER A 23 22.47 -9.95 4.30
CA SER A 23 21.09 -9.97 4.83
C SER A 23 20.94 -9.43 6.26
N LEU A 24 22.04 -9.20 6.98
CA LEU A 24 21.98 -8.75 8.38
C LEU A 24 21.66 -7.26 8.53
N GLY A 25 21.66 -6.47 7.44
CA GLY A 25 21.34 -5.04 7.51
C GLY A 25 22.37 -4.21 8.31
N LEU A 26 23.62 -4.67 8.36
CA LEU A 26 24.73 -3.95 8.95
C LEU A 26 25.17 -2.80 8.03
N LYS A 27 25.52 -1.65 8.59
CA LYS A 27 26.12 -0.54 7.86
C LYS A 27 27.62 -0.80 7.73
N LEU A 28 28.07 -1.17 6.53
CA LEU A 28 29.44 -1.62 6.26
C LEU A 28 30.17 -0.74 5.26
N GLU A 29 29.44 0.09 4.51
CA GLU A 29 29.91 0.91 3.40
C GLU A 29 30.98 1.92 3.82
N ASP A 30 31.86 2.26 2.88
CA ASP A 30 32.89 3.31 3.00
C ASP A 30 33.80 3.21 4.24
N SER A 31 33.87 2.03 4.86
CA SER A 31 34.57 1.78 6.12
C SER A 31 35.99 1.24 5.90
N THR A 32 36.89 1.42 6.86
CA THR A 32 38.17 0.69 6.87
C THR A 32 37.96 -0.73 7.39
N VAL A 33 38.45 -1.74 6.64
CA VAL A 33 38.24 -3.16 6.95
C VAL A 33 39.57 -3.90 7.08
N LEU A 34 39.77 -4.60 8.20
CA LEU A 34 40.83 -5.59 8.34
C LEU A 34 40.25 -6.99 8.17
N GLU A 35 40.58 -7.67 7.08
CA GLU A 35 40.24 -9.08 6.86
C GLU A 35 41.35 -9.98 7.39
N VAL A 36 41.02 -10.93 8.27
CA VAL A 36 42.00 -11.79 8.93
C VAL A 36 41.81 -13.26 8.58
N GLY A 37 42.87 -13.88 8.04
CA GLY A 37 42.84 -15.21 7.45
C GLY A 37 42.11 -15.20 6.11
N ALA A 38 42.52 -14.29 5.21
CA ALA A 38 41.89 -14.10 3.91
C ALA A 38 42.04 -15.31 2.97
N GLY A 39 42.93 -16.27 3.29
CA GLY A 39 43.32 -17.33 2.39
C GLY A 39 43.82 -16.75 1.07
N ILE A 40 43.19 -17.14 -0.03
CA ILE A 40 43.49 -16.64 -1.38
C ILE A 40 42.65 -15.43 -1.81
N GLY A 41 41.89 -14.81 -0.90
CA GLY A 41 41.17 -13.55 -1.15
C GLY A 41 39.77 -13.68 -1.74
N LEU A 42 39.07 -14.80 -1.53
CA LEU A 42 37.73 -15.01 -2.13
C LEU A 42 36.64 -14.11 -1.52
N LEU A 43 36.79 -13.67 -0.27
CA LEU A 43 35.79 -12.87 0.44
C LEU A 43 36.07 -11.36 0.36
N THR A 44 37.31 -10.97 0.08
CA THR A 44 37.78 -9.58 0.04
C THR A 44 36.92 -8.68 -0.87
N GLY A 45 36.49 -9.22 -2.02
CA GLY A 45 35.70 -8.48 -3.01
C GLY A 45 34.31 -8.06 -2.57
N PHE A 46 33.79 -8.60 -1.46
CA PHE A 46 32.54 -8.15 -0.87
C PHE A 46 32.65 -6.71 -0.35
N PHE A 47 33.71 -6.42 0.40
CA PHE A 47 33.94 -5.09 0.99
C PHE A 47 34.38 -4.06 -0.06
N GLU A 48 35.15 -4.48 -1.09
CA GLU A 48 35.53 -3.60 -2.20
C GLU A 48 34.29 -3.04 -2.94
N LYS A 49 33.26 -3.87 -3.14
CA LYS A 49 32.01 -3.46 -3.78
C LYS A 49 31.19 -2.47 -2.95
N LEU A 50 31.43 -2.43 -1.64
CA LEU A 50 30.78 -1.51 -0.69
C LEU A 50 31.58 -0.22 -0.50
N GLY A 51 32.63 0.01 -1.30
CA GLY A 51 33.48 1.20 -1.17
C GLY A 51 34.47 1.14 0.00
N CYS A 52 34.58 0.01 0.70
CA CYS A 52 35.44 -0.11 1.87
C CYS A 52 36.93 -0.08 1.48
N MET A 53 37.75 0.52 2.34
CA MET A 53 39.21 0.41 2.27
C MET A 53 39.67 -0.82 3.03
N ILE A 54 40.06 -1.88 2.30
CA ILE A 54 40.38 -3.19 2.90
C ILE A 54 41.89 -3.51 2.92
N LEU A 55 42.36 -4.06 4.03
CA LEU A 55 43.64 -4.74 4.17
C LEU A 55 43.38 -6.20 4.55
N SER A 56 43.88 -7.14 3.74
CA SER A 56 43.80 -8.57 4.05
C SER A 56 45.08 -9.05 4.73
N THR A 57 44.94 -9.99 5.67
CA THR A 57 46.08 -10.67 6.31
C THR A 57 45.91 -12.18 6.24
N GLU A 58 47.02 -12.89 6.11
CA GLU A 58 47.03 -14.36 6.02
C GLU A 58 48.30 -14.91 6.69
N GLY A 59 48.18 -16.03 7.40
CA GLY A 59 49.27 -16.60 8.19
C GLY A 59 50.24 -17.47 7.37
N ARG A 60 49.79 -17.98 6.21
CA ARG A 60 50.58 -18.87 5.36
C ARG A 60 51.10 -18.15 4.11
N GLU A 61 52.41 -18.14 3.94
CA GLU A 61 53.09 -17.46 2.82
C GLU A 61 52.59 -17.92 1.45
N THR A 62 52.38 -19.22 1.25
CA THR A 62 51.85 -19.77 -0.02
C THR A 62 50.44 -19.25 -0.36
N ASN A 63 49.61 -18.98 0.65
CA ASN A 63 48.27 -18.41 0.44
C ASN A 63 48.37 -16.92 0.12
N VAL A 64 49.28 -16.19 0.76
CA VAL A 64 49.59 -14.78 0.44
C VAL A 64 50.09 -14.63 -0.99
N GLU A 65 51.01 -15.49 -1.43
CA GLU A 65 51.53 -15.50 -2.80
C GLU A 65 50.41 -15.77 -3.82
N GLU A 66 49.56 -16.76 -3.55
CA GLU A 66 48.43 -17.09 -4.43
C GLU A 66 47.37 -15.97 -4.44
N HIS A 67 47.09 -15.34 -3.30
CA HIS A 67 46.22 -14.16 -3.22
C HIS A 67 46.79 -13.03 -4.11
N ARG A 68 48.07 -12.67 -3.96
CA ARG A 68 48.72 -11.64 -4.80
C ARG A 68 48.73 -12.02 -6.28
N ARG A 69 48.93 -13.30 -6.60
CA ARG A 69 48.92 -13.79 -7.99
C ARG A 69 47.53 -13.64 -8.63
N ARG A 70 46.47 -13.97 -7.90
CA ARG A 70 45.08 -13.87 -8.37
C ARG A 70 44.57 -12.44 -8.42
N TYR A 71 44.93 -11.65 -7.43
CA TYR A 71 44.45 -10.28 -7.24
C TYR A 71 45.62 -9.31 -6.99
N PRO A 72 46.41 -8.96 -8.02
CA PRO A 72 47.62 -8.14 -7.85
C PRO A 72 47.37 -6.74 -7.30
N HIS A 73 46.14 -6.26 -7.38
CA HIS A 73 45.72 -4.94 -6.87
C HIS A 73 45.33 -4.96 -5.39
N ARG A 74 45.10 -6.13 -4.80
CA ARG A 74 44.67 -6.27 -3.40
C ARG A 74 45.87 -6.21 -2.46
N LYS A 75 45.71 -5.46 -1.37
CA LYS A 75 46.69 -5.41 -0.29
C LYS A 75 46.52 -6.63 0.60
N VAL A 76 47.53 -7.50 0.60
CA VAL A 76 47.60 -8.67 1.47
C VAL A 76 48.97 -8.76 2.13
N GLU A 77 48.98 -8.99 3.44
CA GLU A 77 50.18 -9.06 4.28
C GLU A 77 50.28 -10.38 5.05
N LEU A 78 51.51 -10.85 5.27
CA LEU A 78 51.77 -12.06 6.05
C LEU A 78 51.68 -11.74 7.55
N ALA A 79 50.66 -12.24 8.25
CA ALA A 79 50.48 -12.06 9.69
C ALA A 79 49.78 -13.27 10.32
N ASP A 80 50.31 -13.73 11.45
CA ASP A 80 49.91 -14.97 12.10
C ASP A 80 49.16 -14.67 13.40
N LEU A 81 47.86 -14.96 13.42
CA LEU A 81 46.96 -14.62 14.53
C LEU A 81 47.22 -15.48 15.80
N ASN A 82 48.03 -16.56 15.72
CA ASN A 82 48.49 -17.26 16.94
C ASN A 82 49.62 -16.50 17.66
N LYS A 83 50.28 -15.55 16.99
CA LYS A 83 51.36 -14.74 17.56
C LYS A 83 50.82 -13.41 18.03
N SER A 84 50.83 -13.22 19.36
CA SER A 84 50.34 -11.97 19.96
C SER A 84 51.01 -10.75 19.33
N GLY A 85 50.21 -9.76 18.99
CA GLY A 85 50.68 -8.50 18.41
C GLY A 85 51.13 -8.58 16.94
N SER A 86 50.89 -9.71 16.25
CA SER A 86 51.22 -9.84 14.82
C SER A 86 50.44 -8.84 13.94
N HIS A 87 49.32 -8.31 14.43
CA HIS A 87 48.44 -7.39 13.72
C HIS A 87 48.57 -5.93 14.17
N ASP A 88 49.23 -5.65 15.31
CA ASP A 88 49.37 -4.31 15.90
C ASP A 88 49.98 -3.28 14.93
N ARG A 89 50.93 -3.74 14.11
CA ARG A 89 51.65 -2.90 13.14
C ARG A 89 50.77 -2.31 12.04
N PHE A 90 49.53 -2.78 11.88
CA PHE A 90 48.60 -2.29 10.86
C PHE A 90 47.65 -1.21 11.38
N GLY A 91 47.62 -0.97 12.69
CA GLY A 91 46.72 -0.02 13.34
C GLY A 91 45.29 -0.53 13.45
N GLU A 92 44.37 0.39 13.75
CA GLU A 92 42.97 0.09 13.99
C GLU A 92 42.10 0.32 12.74
N PHE A 93 41.05 -0.48 12.62
CA PHE A 93 40.09 -0.47 11.53
C PHE A 93 38.66 -0.33 12.06
N ASP A 94 37.78 0.29 11.27
CA ASP A 94 36.37 0.45 11.65
C ASP A 94 35.70 -0.93 11.80
N ILE A 95 36.06 -1.85 10.90
CA ILE A 95 35.54 -3.20 10.85
C ILE A 95 36.70 -4.20 10.86
N VAL A 96 36.59 -5.23 11.70
CA VAL A 96 37.45 -6.41 11.64
C VAL A 96 36.60 -7.59 11.19
N PHE A 97 37.02 -8.25 10.10
CA PHE A 97 36.31 -9.38 9.47
C PHE A 97 37.15 -10.65 9.61
N CYS A 98 36.66 -11.60 10.40
CA CYS A 98 37.33 -12.86 10.72
C CYS A 98 36.37 -14.04 10.48
N TYR A 99 36.16 -14.39 9.22
CA TYR A 99 35.35 -15.56 8.85
C TYR A 99 36.28 -16.72 8.49
N GLY A 100 36.11 -17.85 9.18
CA GLY A 100 36.78 -19.08 8.79
C GLY A 100 38.15 -19.33 9.43
N THR A 101 38.64 -18.44 10.31
CA THR A 101 40.04 -18.46 10.78
C THR A 101 40.18 -18.94 12.22
N LEU A 102 39.31 -18.49 13.13
CA LEU A 102 39.48 -18.67 14.57
C LEU A 102 39.61 -20.15 15.00
N TYR A 103 38.93 -21.07 14.32
CA TYR A 103 38.95 -22.50 14.65
C TYR A 103 40.24 -23.23 14.24
N HIS A 104 41.15 -22.58 13.51
CA HIS A 104 42.46 -23.12 13.17
C HIS A 104 43.56 -22.70 14.16
N LEU A 105 43.19 -21.97 15.22
CA LEU A 105 44.13 -21.41 16.19
C LEU A 105 44.24 -22.29 17.43
N SER A 106 45.44 -22.35 18.01
CA SER A 106 45.70 -23.05 19.27
C SER A 106 45.26 -22.21 20.48
N ASN A 107 45.20 -20.88 20.32
CA ASN A 107 44.80 -19.92 21.36
C ASN A 107 43.76 -18.90 20.86
N PRO A 108 42.48 -19.28 20.73
CA PRO A 108 41.43 -18.39 20.23
C PRO A 108 41.09 -17.21 21.16
N ALA A 109 41.42 -17.28 22.45
CA ALA A 109 41.18 -16.18 23.39
C ALA A 109 42.10 -14.99 23.12
N LEU A 110 43.40 -15.28 22.93
CA LEU A 110 44.39 -14.29 22.54
C LEU A 110 44.03 -13.66 21.19
N ALA A 111 43.60 -14.47 20.23
CA ALA A 111 43.14 -13.99 18.93
C ALA A 111 41.96 -13.02 19.05
N ILE A 112 40.92 -13.35 19.84
CA ILE A 112 39.77 -12.45 20.05
C ILE A 112 40.21 -11.13 20.70
N LYS A 113 41.13 -11.19 21.67
CA LYS A 113 41.70 -9.99 22.28
C LYS A 113 42.40 -9.11 21.23
N ASP A 114 43.32 -9.66 20.46
CA ASP A 114 44.12 -8.90 19.48
C ASP A 114 43.22 -8.34 18.34
N LEU A 115 42.23 -9.14 17.88
CA LEU A 115 41.22 -8.65 16.92
C LEU A 115 40.37 -7.51 17.51
N SER A 116 40.10 -7.52 18.82
CA SER A 116 39.36 -6.44 19.48
C SER A 116 40.17 -5.16 19.56
N GLU A 117 41.49 -5.26 19.77
CA GLU A 117 42.40 -4.11 19.83
C GLU A 117 42.56 -3.44 18.46
N ALA A 118 42.50 -4.22 17.38
CA ALA A 118 42.47 -3.70 16.02
C ALA A 118 41.09 -3.16 15.57
N CYS A 119 40.03 -3.25 16.39
CA CYS A 119 38.65 -2.96 16.00
C CYS A 119 38.06 -1.71 16.69
N ARG A 120 37.77 -0.67 15.90
CA ARG A 120 37.15 0.58 16.37
C ARG A 120 35.64 0.50 16.52
N SER A 121 34.94 -0.29 15.71
CA SER A 121 33.47 -0.28 15.71
C SER A 121 32.87 -1.68 15.72
N LEU A 122 33.15 -2.50 14.71
CA LEU A 122 32.42 -3.74 14.44
C LEU A 122 33.34 -4.93 14.17
N LEU A 123 33.21 -6.01 14.93
CA LEU A 123 33.86 -7.29 14.69
C LEU A 123 32.84 -8.29 14.13
N LEU A 124 33.14 -8.83 12.95
CA LEU A 124 32.38 -9.87 12.27
C LEU A 124 33.13 -11.19 12.39
N LEU A 125 32.58 -12.16 13.11
CA LEU A 125 33.25 -13.40 13.44
C LEU A 125 32.44 -14.62 12.98
N GLU A 126 33.05 -15.53 12.23
CA GLU A 126 32.51 -16.87 11.98
C GLU A 126 33.57 -17.92 12.31
N THR A 127 33.16 -18.96 13.02
CA THR A 127 34.06 -20.03 13.43
C THR A 127 33.36 -21.37 13.48
N CYS A 128 34.12 -22.46 13.29
CA CYS A 128 33.64 -23.78 13.69
C CYS A 128 33.51 -23.85 15.22
N VAL A 129 32.44 -24.45 15.70
CA VAL A 129 32.08 -24.55 17.12
C VAL A 129 31.86 -26.00 17.54
N TYR A 130 31.90 -26.25 18.84
CA TYR A 130 31.47 -27.55 19.38
C TYR A 130 29.95 -27.69 19.23
N PRO A 131 29.43 -28.87 18.82
CA PRO A 131 28.00 -29.15 18.71
C PRO A 131 27.14 -28.88 19.95
N ILE A 132 27.78 -28.76 21.13
CA ILE A 132 27.13 -28.60 22.44
C ILE A 132 27.79 -27.43 23.19
N ASP A 133 27.00 -26.60 23.85
CA ASP A 133 27.47 -25.44 24.59
C ASP A 133 28.09 -25.80 25.96
N ASN A 134 29.21 -26.51 25.92
CA ASN A 134 29.90 -27.01 27.11
C ASN A 134 30.81 -25.97 27.81
N GLY A 135 30.86 -24.74 27.29
CA GLY A 135 31.69 -23.66 27.84
C GLY A 135 33.20 -23.84 27.66
N LYS A 136 33.67 -24.74 26.79
CA LYS A 136 35.09 -25.05 26.56
C LYS A 136 35.54 -24.69 25.14
N ILE A 137 36.86 -24.59 24.94
CA ILE A 137 37.49 -24.33 23.63
C ILE A 137 37.55 -25.59 22.73
N ASN A 138 37.64 -26.79 23.32
CA ASN A 138 37.77 -28.09 22.63
C ASN A 138 38.85 -28.10 21.52
N LEU A 139 40.12 -28.35 21.90
CA LEU A 139 41.25 -28.42 20.97
C LEU A 139 41.21 -29.69 20.10
N ILE A 140 41.67 -29.57 18.85
CA ILE A 140 41.75 -30.66 17.86
C ILE A 140 43.10 -30.63 17.16
N LYS A 141 43.61 -31.80 16.74
CA LYS A 141 44.79 -31.89 15.86
C LYS A 141 44.38 -31.69 14.41
N GLU A 142 45.12 -30.88 13.67
CA GLU A 142 44.93 -30.61 12.25
C GLU A 142 46.25 -30.84 11.49
N PRO A 143 46.23 -31.26 10.22
CA PRO A 143 47.45 -31.52 9.46
C PRO A 143 48.14 -30.22 9.01
N GLU A 144 49.35 -29.96 9.51
CA GLU A 144 50.15 -28.75 9.21
C GLU A 144 50.39 -28.51 7.70
N SER A 145 50.47 -29.61 6.94
CA SER A 145 50.73 -29.61 5.51
C SER A 145 49.53 -29.22 4.64
N ALA A 146 48.32 -29.18 5.21
CA ALA A 146 47.12 -28.80 4.46
C ALA A 146 46.96 -27.27 4.44
N LEU A 147 46.66 -26.72 3.26
CA LEU A 147 46.65 -25.28 3.00
C LEU A 147 45.46 -24.54 3.64
N ASP A 148 44.43 -25.29 4.00
CA ASP A 148 43.17 -24.87 4.63
C ASP A 148 43.06 -25.28 6.10
N GLN A 149 44.18 -25.67 6.73
CA GLN A 149 44.23 -26.16 8.11
C GLN A 149 45.26 -25.38 8.95
N SER A 150 45.23 -25.59 10.28
CA SER A 150 46.14 -24.94 11.24
C SER A 150 47.62 -25.00 10.83
N ILE A 151 48.32 -23.89 11.01
CA ILE A 151 49.77 -23.76 10.77
C ILE A 151 50.58 -24.46 11.88
N GLU A 152 50.06 -24.50 13.12
CA GLU A 152 50.71 -25.12 14.29
C GLU A 152 50.28 -26.58 14.51
N GLY A 153 49.46 -27.13 13.61
CA GLY A 153 48.94 -28.49 13.72
C GLY A 153 47.87 -28.69 14.79
N ILE A 154 47.44 -27.60 15.43
CA ILE A 154 46.42 -27.60 16.48
C ILE A 154 45.40 -26.49 16.20
N GLY A 155 44.14 -26.89 16.01
CA GLY A 155 42.99 -25.99 15.96
C GLY A 155 42.07 -26.17 17.17
N CYS A 156 40.91 -25.53 17.13
CA CYS A 156 39.90 -25.60 18.19
C CYS A 156 38.47 -25.64 17.65
N ARG A 157 37.51 -26.09 18.47
CA ARG A 157 36.07 -26.01 18.20
C ARG A 157 35.39 -25.45 19.45
N PRO A 158 35.48 -24.13 19.71
CA PRO A 158 34.97 -23.55 20.93
C PRO A 158 33.44 -23.69 21.01
N ALA A 159 32.92 -23.87 22.21
CA ALA A 159 31.48 -23.84 22.46
C ALA A 159 30.93 -22.43 22.20
N ARG A 160 29.68 -22.29 21.72
CA ARG A 160 29.13 -20.96 21.35
C ARG A 160 29.04 -20.03 22.55
N ASN A 161 28.67 -20.58 23.70
CA ASN A 161 28.61 -19.83 24.96
C ASN A 161 29.98 -19.34 25.41
N TRP A 162 31.04 -20.10 25.13
CA TRP A 162 32.40 -19.66 25.38
C TRP A 162 32.78 -18.50 24.45
N VAL A 163 32.53 -18.62 23.13
CA VAL A 163 32.85 -17.56 22.16
C VAL A 163 32.13 -16.26 22.51
N LEU A 164 30.82 -16.32 22.75
CA LEU A 164 30.02 -15.15 23.10
C LEU A 164 30.48 -14.51 24.42
N SER A 165 30.83 -15.32 25.42
CA SER A 165 31.37 -14.81 26.69
C SER A 165 32.73 -14.16 26.52
N GLU A 166 33.60 -14.72 25.67
CA GLU A 166 34.92 -14.15 25.39
C GLU A 166 34.80 -12.80 24.67
N LEU A 167 33.93 -12.71 23.65
CA LEU A 167 33.65 -11.45 22.96
C LEU A 167 33.16 -10.35 23.92
N ARG A 168 32.29 -10.70 24.88
CA ARG A 168 31.76 -9.77 25.89
C ARG A 168 32.82 -9.25 26.87
N LYS A 169 33.98 -9.89 27.00
CA LYS A 169 35.09 -9.35 27.80
C LYS A 169 35.76 -8.15 27.11
N HIS A 170 35.71 -8.11 25.78
CA HIS A 170 36.43 -7.14 24.97
C HIS A 170 35.53 -6.11 24.29
N PHE A 171 34.24 -6.42 24.09
CA PHE A 171 33.24 -5.53 23.51
C PHE A 171 32.05 -5.32 24.47
N PRO A 172 31.49 -4.09 24.55
CA PRO A 172 30.32 -3.81 25.36
C PRO A 172 29.05 -4.50 24.83
N PHE A 173 29.00 -4.81 23.54
CA PHE A 173 27.90 -5.52 22.91
C PHE A 173 28.43 -6.68 22.08
N ALA A 174 27.88 -7.88 22.30
CA ALA A 174 28.15 -9.05 21.48
C ALA A 174 26.86 -9.82 21.26
N TYR A 175 26.72 -10.33 20.04
CA TYR A 175 25.51 -10.89 19.48
C TYR A 175 25.82 -12.21 18.78
N VAL A 176 24.81 -13.06 18.72
CA VAL A 176 24.70 -14.16 17.77
C VAL A 176 23.58 -13.83 16.79
N THR A 177 23.66 -14.30 15.56
CA THR A 177 22.62 -13.98 14.56
C THR A 177 21.36 -14.83 14.79
N ALA A 178 20.16 -14.28 14.55
CA ALA A 178 18.91 -15.05 14.56
C ALA A 178 18.84 -16.03 13.39
N THR A 179 19.59 -15.72 12.32
CA THR A 179 19.75 -16.55 11.14
C THR A 179 21.13 -17.18 11.07
N GLN A 180 21.29 -18.14 10.18
CA GLN A 180 22.55 -18.73 9.78
C GLN A 180 22.67 -18.70 8.24
N PRO A 181 23.90 -18.74 7.71
CA PRO A 181 24.14 -18.98 6.28
C PRO A 181 23.40 -20.21 5.74
N ASP A 182 22.89 -20.13 4.52
CA ASP A 182 22.22 -21.24 3.82
C ASP A 182 23.21 -22.30 3.36
N HIS A 183 23.79 -23.00 4.32
CA HIS A 183 24.76 -24.04 4.04
C HIS A 183 24.76 -25.05 5.18
N SER A 184 24.84 -26.32 4.81
CA SER A 184 24.73 -27.47 5.72
C SER A 184 25.81 -27.60 6.82
N ASP A 185 26.86 -26.75 6.82
CA ASP A 185 27.78 -26.59 7.96
C ASP A 185 27.23 -25.68 9.06
N PHE A 186 26.19 -24.91 8.79
CA PHE A 186 25.55 -23.99 9.74
C PHE A 186 24.20 -24.59 10.19
N PRO A 187 24.15 -25.26 11.35
CA PRO A 187 22.94 -25.89 11.83
C PRO A 187 21.94 -24.83 12.32
N LEU A 188 20.67 -25.16 12.16
CA LEU A 188 19.57 -24.34 12.64
C LEU A 188 19.15 -24.69 14.08
N ASN A 189 19.28 -25.97 14.48
CA ASN A 189 18.81 -26.45 15.77
C ASN A 189 19.98 -26.89 16.66
N TRP A 190 19.92 -26.50 17.93
CA TRP A 190 20.95 -26.73 18.93
C TRP A 190 20.37 -27.37 20.21
N PRO A 191 21.09 -28.31 20.85
CA PRO A 191 22.39 -28.86 20.46
C PRO A 191 22.31 -29.73 19.19
N VAL A 192 23.43 -29.85 18.47
CA VAL A 192 23.47 -30.64 17.23
C VAL A 192 23.67 -32.12 17.54
N LEU A 193 22.70 -32.95 17.14
CA LEU A 193 22.69 -34.39 17.45
C LEU A 193 23.67 -35.21 16.58
N GLN A 194 24.11 -34.71 15.42
CA GLN A 194 24.98 -35.43 14.50
C GLN A 194 26.47 -35.10 14.72
N LYS A 195 27.31 -36.14 14.80
CA LYS A 195 28.75 -36.03 15.16
C LYS A 195 29.73 -35.84 13.99
N LYS A 196 29.30 -35.95 12.72
CA LYS A 196 30.23 -36.19 11.59
C LYS A 196 30.62 -34.97 10.74
N ARG A 197 30.10 -33.77 11.01
CA ARG A 197 30.34 -32.59 10.13
C ARG A 197 30.87 -31.39 10.90
N LEU A 198 31.72 -30.58 10.25
CA LEU A 198 32.11 -29.26 10.76
C LEU A 198 30.84 -28.44 11.02
N THR A 199 30.72 -27.91 12.22
CA THR A 199 29.57 -27.14 12.68
C THR A 199 30.02 -25.72 12.89
N ARG A 200 29.34 -24.74 12.31
CA ARG A 200 29.75 -23.33 12.29
C ARG A 200 28.69 -22.41 12.88
N SER A 201 29.12 -21.24 13.36
CA SER A 201 28.23 -20.19 13.83
C SER A 201 28.82 -18.80 13.60
N VAL A 202 27.93 -17.85 13.34
CA VAL A 202 28.26 -16.42 13.17
C VAL A 202 28.02 -15.65 14.47
N PHE A 203 28.94 -14.76 14.79
CA PHE A 203 28.91 -13.85 15.93
C PHE A 203 29.26 -12.43 15.48
N ILE A 204 28.67 -11.44 16.13
CA ILE A 204 28.93 -10.03 15.85
C ILE A 204 29.22 -9.34 17.18
N ALA A 205 30.26 -8.52 17.24
CA ALA A 205 30.54 -7.69 18.40
C ALA A 205 30.72 -6.23 17.99
N SER A 206 30.30 -5.29 18.83
CA SER A 206 30.37 -3.87 18.49
C SER A 206 30.66 -2.98 19.70
N ARG A 207 31.20 -1.79 19.41
CA ARG A 207 31.41 -0.73 20.41
C ARG A 207 30.14 0.06 20.75
N LYS A 208 29.17 0.08 19.84
CA LYS A 208 27.87 0.77 19.97
C LYS A 208 26.73 -0.24 19.84
N PRO A 209 25.59 -0.06 20.53
CA PRO A 209 24.47 -0.98 20.42
C PRO A 209 23.94 -1.00 18.98
N LEU A 210 23.66 -2.20 18.47
CA LEU A 210 23.08 -2.41 17.16
C LEU A 210 21.59 -2.76 17.33
N GLU A 211 20.71 -1.88 16.87
CA GLU A 211 19.24 -2.10 16.87
C GLU A 211 18.81 -2.85 15.61
N ILE A 212 19.39 -4.04 15.41
CA ILE A 212 19.11 -4.90 14.27
C ILE A 212 18.35 -6.13 14.77
N PRO A 213 17.08 -6.34 14.34
CA PRO A 213 16.25 -7.45 14.84
C PRO A 213 16.85 -8.85 14.64
N MET A 214 17.80 -8.99 13.71
CA MET A 214 18.51 -10.24 13.42
C MET A 214 19.67 -10.53 14.37
N LEU A 215 19.97 -9.65 15.34
CA LEU A 215 21.07 -9.82 16.29
C LEU A 215 20.50 -10.14 17.68
N LEU A 216 20.74 -11.37 18.13
CA LEU A 216 20.29 -11.86 19.43
C LEU A 216 21.42 -11.69 20.44
N GLN A 217 21.08 -11.18 21.62
CA GLN A 217 22.04 -11.09 22.71
C GLN A 217 22.32 -12.46 23.31
N ASP A 218 21.32 -13.34 23.37
CA ASP A 218 21.45 -14.67 23.96
C ASP A 218 21.47 -15.77 22.90
N LEU A 219 22.07 -16.91 23.25
CA LEU A 219 22.17 -18.06 22.36
C LEU A 219 20.79 -18.67 22.12
N PRO A 220 20.33 -18.72 20.86
CA PRO A 220 19.09 -19.41 20.54
C PRO A 220 19.31 -20.93 20.49
N SER A 221 18.27 -21.66 20.90
CA SER A 221 18.15 -23.10 20.63
C SER A 221 17.81 -23.37 19.16
N ASN A 222 17.09 -22.46 18.50
CA ASN A 222 16.70 -22.57 17.10
C ASN A 222 17.01 -21.26 16.34
N GLN A 223 17.61 -21.39 15.18
CA GLN A 223 17.93 -20.33 14.23
C GLN A 223 17.30 -20.68 12.88
N TYR A 224 17.36 -19.76 11.92
CA TYR A 224 16.72 -19.94 10.62
C TYR A 224 17.71 -19.65 9.50
N VAL A 225 17.47 -20.11 8.28
CA VAL A 225 18.27 -19.70 7.13
C VAL A 225 17.99 -18.22 6.83
N SER A 226 18.99 -17.44 6.39
CA SER A 226 18.80 -16.02 6.02
C SER A 226 17.65 -15.80 5.03
N ALA A 227 17.58 -16.62 3.97
CA ALA A 227 16.46 -16.60 3.02
C ALA A 227 15.14 -17.07 3.65
N SER A 228 15.23 -17.95 4.65
CA SER A 228 14.06 -18.46 5.33
C SER A 228 13.55 -17.46 6.35
N LEU A 229 14.27 -16.57 7.05
CA LEU A 229 13.61 -15.71 8.05
C LEU A 229 12.66 -14.65 7.47
N GLN A 230 12.92 -14.12 6.27
CA GLN A 230 11.93 -13.29 5.56
C GLN A 230 10.69 -14.11 5.12
N VAL A 231 10.83 -15.43 5.02
CA VAL A 231 9.77 -16.41 4.71
C VAL A 231 9.22 -17.12 5.97
N SER A 232 9.94 -17.11 7.09
CA SER A 232 9.74 -17.96 8.28
C SER A 232 9.27 -17.15 9.48
N ILE A 233 9.34 -15.81 9.42
CA ILE A 233 8.31 -14.97 10.06
C ILE A 233 6.94 -15.22 9.40
N LYS A 234 6.90 -15.74 8.17
CA LYS A 234 5.67 -16.18 7.47
C LYS A 234 5.43 -17.70 7.46
N SER A 235 6.31 -18.53 8.04
CA SER A 235 6.22 -19.99 7.92
C SER A 235 6.76 -20.75 9.15
N GLU A 236 6.23 -20.49 10.34
CA GLU A 236 5.90 -21.61 11.22
C GLU A 236 4.70 -22.33 10.59
N MET A 237 4.93 -23.11 9.53
CA MET A 237 3.92 -24.08 9.08
C MET A 237 4.04 -25.32 9.97
N HIS A 238 3.38 -25.20 11.12
CA HIS A 238 2.39 -26.20 11.50
C HIS A 238 1.53 -26.57 10.27
N PRO A 239 0.97 -27.80 10.21
CA PRO A 239 0.03 -28.20 9.15
C PRO A 239 -0.94 -27.05 8.85
N PRO A 240 -1.30 -26.80 7.58
CA PRO A 240 -1.93 -25.57 7.12
C PRO A 240 -2.95 -25.09 8.15
N LEU A 241 -2.62 -23.97 8.82
CA LEU A 241 -3.41 -23.46 9.93
C LEU A 241 -4.82 -23.20 9.40
N LYS A 242 -5.77 -24.02 9.87
CA LYS A 242 -7.18 -23.82 9.57
C LYS A 242 -7.55 -22.47 10.15
N LYS A 243 -7.77 -21.49 9.27
CA LYS A 243 -8.16 -20.14 9.64
C LYS A 243 -9.66 -19.93 9.46
N THR A 244 -10.24 -19.11 10.31
CA THR A 244 -11.57 -18.53 10.18
C THR A 244 -11.46 -17.03 10.32
N GLU A 245 -12.44 -16.30 9.83
CA GLU A 245 -12.56 -14.89 10.14
C GLU A 245 -13.21 -14.70 11.52
N GLY A 246 -12.83 -13.64 12.22
CA GLY A 246 -13.54 -13.17 13.40
C GLY A 246 -13.58 -11.64 13.44
N ILE A 247 -14.51 -11.10 14.24
CA ILE A 247 -14.75 -9.65 14.34
C ILE A 247 -14.44 -9.19 15.76
N LEU A 248 -13.58 -8.17 15.88
CA LEU A 248 -13.19 -7.59 17.16
C LEU A 248 -14.30 -6.72 17.76
N PHE A 249 -14.80 -5.77 16.98
CA PHE A 249 -15.97 -4.91 17.24
C PHE A 249 -16.32 -4.20 15.93
N ASP A 250 -17.54 -3.66 15.85
CA ASP A 250 -18.10 -3.07 14.62
C ASP A 250 -17.97 -4.04 13.43
N ASP A 251 -17.02 -3.81 12.51
CA ASP A 251 -16.71 -4.69 11.37
C ASP A 251 -15.19 -4.93 11.20
N PHE A 252 -14.41 -4.69 12.26
CA PHE A 252 -12.96 -4.90 12.23
C PHE A 252 -12.61 -6.38 12.24
N ARG A 253 -12.33 -6.89 11.05
CA ARG A 253 -12.05 -8.31 10.78
C ARG A 253 -10.59 -8.69 11.06
N VAL A 254 -10.43 -9.84 11.69
CA VAL A 254 -9.15 -10.50 11.94
C VAL A 254 -9.19 -11.96 11.50
N SER A 255 -8.05 -12.48 11.09
CA SER A 255 -7.89 -13.91 10.80
C SER A 255 -7.54 -14.68 12.08
N LEU A 256 -8.32 -15.69 12.41
CA LEU A 256 -8.16 -16.50 13.63
C LEU A 256 -7.84 -17.94 13.29
N ASP A 257 -7.03 -18.59 14.11
CA ASP A 257 -6.94 -20.03 14.20
C ASP A 257 -8.32 -20.55 14.60
N THR A 258 -8.86 -21.50 13.82
CA THR A 258 -10.21 -22.07 14.03
C THR A 258 -10.43 -22.60 15.45
N ARG A 259 -9.37 -23.00 16.16
CA ARG A 259 -9.45 -23.44 17.57
C ARG A 259 -9.88 -22.31 18.51
N SER A 260 -9.64 -21.05 18.17
CA SER A 260 -10.05 -19.87 18.95
C SER A 260 -11.56 -19.81 19.17
N THR A 261 -12.35 -20.44 18.29
CA THR A 261 -13.83 -20.48 18.40
C THR A 261 -14.36 -21.49 19.43
N LYS A 262 -13.47 -22.36 19.95
CA LYS A 262 -13.81 -23.48 20.85
C LYS A 262 -13.00 -23.50 22.14
N VAL A 263 -11.88 -22.78 22.19
CA VAL A 263 -10.86 -22.82 23.25
C VAL A 263 -10.59 -21.38 23.69
N GLY A 264 -10.45 -21.15 25.00
CA GLY A 264 -10.09 -19.84 25.55
C GLY A 264 -11.26 -18.84 25.73
N GLY A 265 -12.40 -19.02 25.07
CA GLY A 265 -13.61 -18.22 25.36
C GLY A 265 -13.68 -16.83 24.72
N SER A 266 -12.54 -16.24 24.34
CA SER A 266 -12.49 -14.86 23.79
C SER A 266 -13.29 -14.65 22.50
N TRP A 267 -13.61 -15.71 21.74
CA TRP A 267 -14.29 -15.65 20.43
C TRP A 267 -15.62 -16.43 20.40
N GLN A 268 -16.35 -16.42 21.51
CA GLN A 268 -17.61 -17.16 21.65
C GLN A 268 -18.84 -16.38 21.19
N GLY A 269 -18.75 -15.08 20.92
CA GLY A 269 -19.86 -14.31 20.36
C GLY A 269 -20.18 -14.72 18.92
N ARG A 270 -21.39 -14.40 18.44
CA ARG A 270 -21.88 -14.78 17.10
C ARG A 270 -22.74 -13.69 16.48
N LEU A 271 -22.46 -13.33 15.21
CA LEU A 271 -23.40 -12.57 14.37
C LEU A 271 -24.37 -13.50 13.64
N ARG A 272 -25.43 -12.94 13.02
CA ARG A 272 -26.47 -13.69 12.29
C ARG A 272 -25.92 -14.61 11.18
N GLU A 273 -24.77 -14.28 10.62
CA GLU A 273 -24.11 -15.02 9.54
C GLU A 273 -23.18 -16.14 10.07
N GLY A 274 -23.08 -16.34 11.38
CA GLY A 274 -22.28 -17.41 11.99
C GLY A 274 -20.80 -17.08 12.19
N VAL A 275 -20.36 -15.86 11.88
CA VAL A 275 -18.98 -15.39 12.10
C VAL A 275 -18.71 -15.22 13.61
N PRO A 276 -17.63 -15.79 14.15
CA PRO A 276 -17.19 -15.58 15.53
C PRO A 276 -16.90 -14.10 15.82
N THR A 277 -17.44 -13.57 16.92
CA THR A 277 -17.08 -12.24 17.42
C THR A 277 -16.31 -12.37 18.71
N ALA A 278 -15.53 -11.35 19.03
CA ALA A 278 -15.00 -11.22 20.37
C ALA A 278 -16.16 -11.22 21.40
N TRP A 279 -15.92 -11.81 22.56
CA TRP A 279 -16.95 -12.01 23.58
C TRP A 279 -17.59 -10.68 24.05
N ASP A 280 -16.76 -9.68 24.35
CA ASP A 280 -17.18 -8.35 24.79
C ASP A 280 -16.63 -7.27 23.83
N MET A 281 -17.36 -7.04 22.74
CA MET A 281 -16.98 -6.08 21.70
C MET A 281 -16.99 -4.63 22.21
N GLU A 282 -17.89 -4.29 23.14
CA GLU A 282 -18.01 -2.94 23.70
C GLU A 282 -16.78 -2.59 24.55
N THR A 283 -16.32 -3.51 25.39
CA THR A 283 -15.12 -3.32 26.19
C THR A 283 -13.86 -3.23 25.33
N ILE A 284 -13.75 -4.05 24.27
CA ILE A 284 -12.62 -3.98 23.34
C ILE A 284 -12.61 -2.65 22.59
N LYS A 285 -13.77 -2.18 22.10
CA LYS A 285 -13.92 -0.87 21.46
C LYS A 285 -13.51 0.26 22.41
N PHE A 286 -14.04 0.26 23.63
CA PHE A 286 -13.69 1.25 24.65
C PHE A 286 -12.18 1.28 24.93
N PHE A 287 -11.54 0.11 25.03
CA PHE A 287 -10.10 0.02 25.25
C PHE A 287 -9.30 0.55 24.05
N TYR A 288 -9.72 0.21 22.82
CA TYR A 288 -9.12 0.71 21.59
C TYR A 288 -9.20 2.24 21.47
N GLU A 289 -10.34 2.85 21.80
CA GLU A 289 -10.53 4.31 21.75
C GLU A 289 -9.52 5.07 22.62
N ARG A 290 -9.06 4.46 23.73
CA ARG A 290 -8.01 5.06 24.58
C ARG A 290 -6.64 5.09 23.93
N THR A 291 -6.43 4.28 22.89
CA THR A 291 -5.18 4.29 22.12
C THR A 291 -5.12 5.41 21.09
N LEU A 292 -6.27 5.96 20.65
CA LEU A 292 -6.35 6.88 19.52
C LEU A 292 -5.64 8.22 19.75
N ASN A 293 -5.52 8.65 20.99
CA ASN A 293 -4.87 9.91 21.38
C ASN A 293 -3.44 9.70 21.91
N ILE A 294 -2.84 8.54 21.65
CA ILE A 294 -1.51 8.18 22.13
C ILE A 294 -0.65 7.86 20.92
N ASP A 295 0.40 8.64 20.71
CA ASP A 295 1.38 8.33 19.67
C ASP A 295 2.18 7.07 20.06
N ASN A 296 2.17 6.09 19.16
CA ASN A 296 2.80 4.77 19.32
C ASN A 296 2.43 4.10 20.67
N PRO A 297 1.15 3.73 20.88
CA PRO A 297 0.68 3.20 22.16
C PRO A 297 1.40 1.91 22.56
N VAL A 298 1.86 1.84 23.80
CA VAL A 298 2.42 0.59 24.37
C VAL A 298 1.41 -0.05 25.30
N ILE A 299 0.96 -1.26 24.94
CA ILE A 299 -0.09 -2.02 25.62
C ILE A 299 0.52 -3.27 26.27
N LEU A 300 0.10 -3.57 27.49
CA LEU A 300 0.33 -4.86 28.12
C LEU A 300 -1.00 -5.63 28.22
N ASP A 301 -1.09 -6.78 27.57
CA ASP A 301 -2.26 -7.65 27.55
C ASP A 301 -2.00 -8.87 28.46
N ILE A 302 -2.39 -8.76 29.73
CA ILE A 302 -2.11 -9.76 30.77
C ILE A 302 -3.29 -10.71 30.90
N GLY A 303 -3.06 -12.00 30.62
CA GLY A 303 -4.13 -12.96 30.36
C GLY A 303 -4.69 -12.76 28.95
N ALA A 304 -3.79 -12.73 27.97
CA ALA A 304 -4.11 -12.41 26.58
C ALA A 304 -5.00 -13.48 25.93
N ASN A 305 -5.02 -14.69 26.48
CA ASN A 305 -5.82 -15.80 25.96
C ASN A 305 -5.53 -16.00 24.47
N THR A 306 -6.54 -16.02 23.61
CA THR A 306 -6.39 -16.14 22.15
C THR A 306 -6.24 -14.79 21.43
N GLY A 307 -6.11 -13.68 22.17
CA GLY A 307 -5.56 -12.42 21.65
C GLY A 307 -6.55 -11.33 21.26
N SER A 308 -7.77 -11.30 21.81
CA SER A 308 -8.78 -10.30 21.43
C SER A 308 -8.30 -8.84 21.63
N PHE A 309 -7.53 -8.54 22.67
CA PHE A 309 -6.99 -7.19 22.88
C PHE A 309 -5.70 -6.94 22.10
N CYS A 310 -4.74 -7.88 22.09
CA CYS A 310 -3.49 -7.66 21.36
C CYS A 310 -3.69 -7.54 19.84
N LEU A 311 -4.73 -8.16 19.27
CA LEU A 311 -5.06 -8.06 17.85
C LEU A 311 -5.59 -6.67 17.44
N LEU A 312 -5.85 -5.75 18.39
CA LEU A 312 -6.10 -4.33 18.08
C LEU A 312 -4.97 -3.68 17.27
N ALA A 313 -3.74 -4.21 17.36
CA ALA A 313 -2.61 -3.79 16.54
C ALA A 313 -2.83 -4.05 15.03
N LYS A 314 -3.83 -4.86 14.65
CA LYS A 314 -4.27 -5.02 13.26
C LYS A 314 -4.97 -3.76 12.73
N ILE A 315 -5.70 -3.07 13.60
CA ILE A 315 -6.46 -1.87 13.29
C ILE A 315 -5.51 -0.66 13.34
N ASN A 316 -4.71 -0.55 14.40
CA ASN A 316 -3.71 0.49 14.57
C ASN A 316 -2.30 -0.11 14.62
N GLN A 317 -1.57 -0.04 13.50
CA GLN A 317 -0.21 -0.58 13.36
C GLN A 317 0.85 0.18 14.15
N ASN A 318 0.51 1.28 14.82
CA ASN A 318 1.43 1.97 15.73
C ASN A 318 1.38 1.37 17.15
N ILE A 319 0.40 0.52 17.46
CA ILE A 319 0.33 -0.18 18.73
C ILE A 319 1.49 -1.18 18.82
N LYS A 320 2.23 -1.10 19.93
CA LYS A 320 3.15 -2.13 20.40
C LYS A 320 2.52 -2.85 21.59
N CYS A 321 2.44 -4.16 21.54
CA CYS A 321 1.78 -4.95 22.57
C CYS A 321 2.66 -6.10 23.08
N LEU A 322 2.70 -6.28 24.40
CA LEU A 322 3.20 -7.51 25.03
C LEU A 322 2.02 -8.29 25.58
N ALA A 323 1.82 -9.50 25.05
CA ALA A 323 0.71 -10.38 25.39
C ALA A 323 1.20 -11.55 26.26
N PHE A 324 0.58 -11.79 27.41
CA PHE A 324 0.99 -12.79 28.39
C PHE A 324 -0.05 -13.91 28.49
N GLU A 325 0.35 -15.14 28.17
CA GLU A 325 -0.51 -16.32 28.23
C GLU A 325 0.27 -17.56 28.70
N PRO A 326 0.08 -18.05 29.94
CA PRO A 326 0.88 -19.15 30.49
C PRO A 326 0.53 -20.54 29.95
N MET A 327 -0.71 -20.78 29.51
CA MET A 327 -1.15 -22.10 29.08
C MET A 327 -0.62 -22.43 27.69
N SER A 328 0.28 -23.42 27.58
CA SER A 328 0.96 -23.76 26.33
C SER A 328 0.02 -23.93 25.12
N MET A 329 -1.12 -24.59 25.32
CA MET A 329 -2.09 -24.81 24.25
C MET A 329 -2.72 -23.51 23.73
N ILE A 330 -3.08 -22.58 24.64
CA ILE A 330 -3.69 -21.29 24.28
C ILE A 330 -2.61 -20.36 23.72
N TYR A 331 -1.41 -20.38 24.30
CA TYR A 331 -0.26 -19.62 23.83
C TYR A 331 0.08 -19.90 22.35
N GLU A 332 0.03 -21.16 21.91
CA GLU A 332 0.24 -21.49 20.50
C GLU A 332 -0.90 -20.97 19.61
N ILE A 333 -2.14 -20.94 20.10
CA ILE A 333 -3.27 -20.33 19.37
C ILE A 333 -3.07 -18.82 19.25
N LEU A 334 -2.64 -18.15 20.33
CA LEU A 334 -2.31 -16.72 20.36
C LEU A 334 -1.20 -16.39 19.35
N LYS A 335 -0.10 -17.15 19.36
CA LYS A 335 0.98 -17.01 18.38
C LYS A 335 0.47 -17.14 16.94
N ASN A 336 -0.38 -18.13 16.69
CA ASN A 336 -0.99 -18.34 15.38
C ASN A 336 -1.88 -17.15 14.98
N ASN A 337 -2.68 -16.61 15.90
CA ASN A 337 -3.52 -15.45 15.62
C ASN A 337 -2.67 -14.20 15.30
N ILE A 338 -1.57 -13.98 16.03
CA ILE A 338 -0.61 -12.91 15.72
C ILE A 338 0.00 -13.10 14.33
N LEU A 339 0.40 -14.34 13.99
CA LEU A 339 0.97 -14.72 12.70
C LEU A 339 -0.02 -14.53 11.54
N LEU A 340 -1.25 -15.03 11.70
CA LEU A 340 -2.33 -14.94 10.71
C LEU A 340 -2.69 -13.49 10.37
N ASN A 341 -2.55 -12.58 11.34
CA ASN A 341 -2.79 -11.14 11.16
C ASN A 341 -1.54 -10.32 10.77
N LYS A 342 -0.37 -10.97 10.63
CA LYS A 342 0.93 -10.35 10.30
C LYS A 342 1.41 -9.31 11.33
N LEU A 343 1.21 -9.61 12.62
CA LEU A 343 1.49 -8.68 13.72
C LEU A 343 2.78 -8.98 14.49
N GLN A 344 3.68 -9.81 13.97
CA GLN A 344 4.89 -10.27 14.69
C GLN A 344 5.86 -9.13 15.06
N TYR A 345 5.81 -8.01 14.33
CA TYR A 345 6.62 -6.81 14.59
C TYR A 345 5.97 -5.84 15.61
N ASN A 346 4.71 -6.07 15.94
CA ASN A 346 3.89 -5.18 16.75
C ASN A 346 3.45 -5.84 18.06
N VAL A 347 3.24 -7.15 18.04
CA VAL A 347 2.73 -7.91 19.17
C VAL A 347 3.72 -9.04 19.48
N ARG A 348 4.20 -9.06 20.73
CA ARG A 348 5.06 -10.13 21.24
C ARG A 348 4.31 -10.94 22.29
N ALA A 349 4.15 -12.24 22.06
CA ALA A 349 3.53 -13.15 23.02
C ALA A 349 4.58 -13.81 23.93
N LEU A 350 4.35 -13.80 25.24
CA LEU A 350 5.21 -14.41 26.26
C LEU A 350 4.44 -15.51 27.01
N GLN A 351 5.00 -16.73 27.00
CA GLN A 351 4.39 -17.89 27.66
C GLN A 351 4.73 -17.90 29.17
N ILE A 352 4.12 -16.99 29.92
CA ILE A 352 4.43 -16.80 31.34
C ILE A 352 3.21 -16.27 32.09
N ALA A 353 3.03 -16.72 33.33
CA ALA A 353 2.05 -16.14 34.23
C ALA A 353 2.67 -14.97 34.99
N LEU A 354 1.89 -13.93 35.25
CA LEU A 354 2.32 -12.79 36.06
C LEU A 354 1.74 -12.91 37.47
N SER A 355 2.55 -12.60 38.47
CA SER A 355 2.18 -12.61 39.90
C SER A 355 3.11 -11.69 40.69
N ASN A 356 3.04 -11.70 42.02
CA ASN A 356 3.90 -10.93 42.91
C ASN A 356 5.22 -11.63 43.27
N LYS A 357 5.52 -12.77 42.64
CA LYS A 357 6.73 -13.56 42.86
C LYS A 357 7.20 -14.23 41.58
N LYS A 358 8.49 -14.60 41.56
CA LYS A 358 9.12 -15.37 40.48
C LYS A 358 9.14 -16.84 40.82
N GLY A 359 9.20 -17.69 39.80
CA GLY A 359 9.42 -19.12 39.95
C GLY A 359 8.55 -19.93 39.00
N SER A 360 7.94 -20.97 39.53
CA SER A 360 7.03 -21.82 38.76
C SER A 360 5.92 -22.32 39.66
N GLU A 361 4.69 -22.21 39.18
CA GLU A 361 3.47 -22.54 39.91
C GLU A 361 2.61 -23.51 39.10
N VAL A 362 1.60 -24.06 39.76
CA VAL A 362 0.63 -24.97 39.14
C VAL A 362 -0.57 -24.17 38.64
N LEU A 363 -0.76 -24.16 37.32
CA LEU A 363 -1.96 -23.66 36.67
C LEU A 363 -2.98 -24.80 36.56
N LYS A 364 -4.22 -24.55 36.99
CA LYS A 364 -5.33 -25.50 36.92
C LYS A 364 -6.32 -25.06 35.84
N TYR A 365 -6.81 -26.00 35.04
CA TYR A 365 -7.81 -25.73 34.00
C TYR A 365 -8.83 -26.88 33.86
N PRO A 366 -10.05 -26.63 33.37
CA PRO A 366 -11.09 -27.66 33.27
C PRO A 366 -10.69 -28.85 32.40
N LYS A 367 -11.02 -30.07 32.86
CA LYS A 367 -10.69 -31.31 32.14
C LYS A 367 -11.40 -31.45 30.78
N SER A 368 -12.49 -30.72 30.54
CA SER A 368 -13.20 -30.64 29.25
C SER A 368 -12.36 -30.00 28.14
N GLY A 369 -11.35 -29.17 28.48
CA GLY A 369 -10.46 -28.48 27.54
C GLY A 369 -11.10 -27.31 26.77
N THR A 370 -12.42 -27.35 26.52
CA THR A 370 -13.21 -26.29 25.86
C THR A 370 -13.38 -25.03 26.72
N ASP A 371 -13.37 -25.19 28.05
CA ASP A 371 -13.53 -24.11 29.03
C ASP A 371 -12.18 -23.63 29.59
N SER A 372 -11.11 -23.80 28.83
CA SER A 372 -9.75 -23.43 29.20
C SER A 372 -9.51 -21.93 29.43
N GLY A 373 -10.48 -21.08 29.07
CA GLY A 373 -10.47 -19.66 29.43
C GLY A 373 -10.51 -19.41 30.94
N PHE A 374 -10.99 -20.36 31.74
CA PHE A 374 -11.05 -20.26 33.20
C PHE A 374 -9.79 -20.76 33.92
N ALA A 375 -8.64 -20.83 33.24
CA ALA A 375 -7.42 -21.34 33.83
C ALA A 375 -6.87 -20.38 34.91
N CYS A 376 -6.59 -20.88 36.11
CA CYS A 376 -6.13 -20.07 37.23
C CYS A 376 -4.97 -20.73 38.00
N LEU A 377 -4.16 -19.93 38.71
CA LEU A 377 -3.14 -20.41 39.65
C LEU A 377 -3.72 -20.81 41.02
N GLY A 378 -5.03 -20.62 41.22
CA GLY A 378 -5.71 -20.78 42.50
C GLY A 378 -6.22 -22.20 42.73
N THR A 379 -7.02 -22.38 43.79
CA THR A 379 -7.82 -23.61 43.96
C THR A 379 -9.22 -23.32 43.46
N SER A 380 -9.46 -23.66 42.18
CA SER A 380 -10.71 -23.33 41.50
C SER A 380 -11.94 -23.79 42.29
N MET A 381 -12.83 -22.83 42.55
CA MET A 381 -14.20 -23.08 43.02
C MET A 381 -15.21 -23.07 41.86
N ARG A 382 -14.74 -22.83 40.61
CA ARG A 382 -15.59 -22.70 39.41
C ARG A 382 -15.80 -24.02 38.68
N PHE A 383 -14.98 -25.03 38.96
CA PHE A 383 -15.07 -26.35 38.33
C PHE A 383 -14.59 -27.46 39.27
N ASP A 384 -15.35 -28.56 39.30
CA ASP A 384 -15.09 -29.67 40.23
C ASP A 384 -14.06 -30.70 39.70
N ASN A 385 -13.59 -30.56 38.45
CA ASN A 385 -12.65 -31.47 37.80
C ASN A 385 -11.64 -30.72 36.91
N TRP A 386 -10.34 -30.86 37.22
CA TRP A 386 -9.29 -30.11 36.53
C TRP A 386 -8.08 -30.95 36.13
N THR A 387 -7.29 -30.36 35.23
CA THR A 387 -5.93 -30.78 34.90
C THR A 387 -4.94 -29.75 35.42
N GLU A 388 -3.76 -30.20 35.80
CA GLU A 388 -2.70 -29.36 36.36
C GLU A 388 -1.52 -29.32 35.40
N ILE A 389 -1.01 -28.12 35.14
CA ILE A 389 0.25 -27.92 34.41
C ILE A 389 1.14 -26.97 35.19
N LYS A 390 2.45 -27.28 35.19
CA LYS A 390 3.44 -26.41 35.81
C LYS A 390 3.86 -25.34 34.79
N VAL A 391 3.71 -24.07 35.16
CA VAL A 391 4.00 -22.92 34.29
C VAL A 391 5.06 -22.01 34.92
N PRO A 392 5.86 -21.28 34.11
CA PRO A 392 6.73 -20.25 34.63
C PRO A 392 5.92 -19.06 35.14
N VAL A 393 6.40 -18.44 36.23
CA VAL A 393 5.79 -17.26 36.85
C VAL A 393 6.87 -16.19 37.06
N ASN A 394 6.55 -14.94 36.77
CA ASN A 394 7.43 -13.81 37.03
C ASN A 394 6.62 -12.58 37.50
N THR A 395 7.32 -11.55 37.97
CA THR A 395 6.70 -10.26 38.29
C THR A 395 6.65 -9.39 37.04
N LEU A 396 5.62 -8.55 36.92
CA LEU A 396 5.50 -7.65 35.77
C LEU A 396 6.70 -6.68 35.68
N ASP A 397 7.17 -6.15 36.81
CA ASP A 397 8.34 -5.27 36.87
C ASP A 397 9.60 -5.94 36.33
N GLN A 398 9.84 -7.19 36.74
CA GLN A 398 11.01 -7.92 36.26
C GLN A 398 10.92 -8.18 34.76
N VAL A 399 9.76 -8.63 34.30
CA VAL A 399 9.53 -8.87 32.87
C VAL A 399 9.70 -7.58 32.08
N ALA A 400 9.22 -6.46 32.59
CA ALA A 400 9.40 -5.17 31.94
C ALA A 400 10.88 -4.78 31.79
N ILE A 401 11.68 -5.03 32.82
CA ILE A 401 13.15 -4.87 32.76
C ILE A 401 13.75 -5.79 31.69
N GLU A 402 13.40 -7.08 31.71
CA GLU A 402 13.92 -8.09 30.78
C GLU A 402 13.54 -7.80 29.31
N GLN A 403 12.34 -7.24 29.10
CA GLN A 403 11.84 -6.87 27.78
C GLN A 403 12.24 -5.45 27.36
N GLY A 404 12.94 -4.70 28.22
CA GLY A 404 13.38 -3.33 27.93
C GLY A 404 12.23 -2.35 27.73
N ILE A 405 11.14 -2.50 28.48
CA ILE A 405 9.96 -1.63 28.38
C ILE A 405 10.31 -0.26 28.96
N LYS A 406 10.27 0.77 28.11
CA LYS A 406 10.61 2.17 28.46
C LYS A 406 9.39 3.08 28.65
N LYS A 407 8.19 2.55 28.43
CA LYS A 407 6.90 3.25 28.50
C LYS A 407 5.78 2.22 28.51
N VAL A 408 4.72 2.47 29.28
CA VAL A 408 3.45 1.75 29.18
C VAL A 408 2.31 2.75 29.24
N ASP A 409 1.38 2.64 28.30
CA ASP A 409 0.24 3.54 28.17
C ASP A 409 -1.04 2.92 28.70
N LEU A 410 -1.25 1.63 28.40
CA LEU A 410 -2.43 0.87 28.81
C LEU A 410 -2.06 -0.55 29.25
N ILE A 411 -2.78 -1.06 30.24
CA ILE A 411 -2.66 -2.44 30.72
C ILE A 411 -4.07 -3.07 30.76
N LYS A 412 -4.22 -4.26 30.20
CA LYS A 412 -5.37 -5.14 30.43
C LYS A 412 -4.95 -6.25 31.39
N ILE A 413 -5.76 -6.55 32.40
CA ILE A 413 -5.53 -7.63 33.38
C ILE A 413 -6.79 -8.46 33.55
N ASP A 414 -6.66 -9.74 33.27
CA ASP A 414 -7.75 -10.72 33.40
C ASP A 414 -7.09 -12.08 33.58
N THR A 415 -6.96 -12.48 34.85
CA THR A 415 -6.13 -13.60 35.27
C THR A 415 -6.88 -14.54 36.20
N GLU A 416 -8.21 -14.53 36.09
CA GLU A 416 -9.12 -15.44 36.79
C GLU A 416 -8.89 -15.44 38.32
N GLY A 417 -8.67 -14.25 38.92
CA GLY A 417 -8.52 -14.05 40.37
C GLY A 417 -7.12 -13.67 40.84
N CYS A 418 -6.11 -13.66 39.96
CA CYS A 418 -4.73 -13.26 40.28
C CYS A 418 -4.46 -11.76 40.16
N GLU A 419 -5.45 -10.94 39.85
CA GLU A 419 -5.30 -9.53 39.46
C GLU A 419 -4.54 -8.72 40.51
N LEU A 420 -4.88 -8.91 41.80
CA LEU A 420 -4.20 -8.22 42.90
C LEU A 420 -2.70 -8.55 42.97
N PHE A 421 -2.30 -9.79 42.66
CA PHE A 421 -0.89 -10.19 42.69
C PHE A 421 -0.14 -9.71 41.45
N VAL A 422 -0.79 -9.67 40.28
CA VAL A 422 -0.22 -9.06 39.06
C VAL A 422 0.07 -7.59 39.34
N LEU A 423 -0.89 -6.85 39.90
CA LEU A 423 -0.73 -5.44 40.26
C LEU A 423 0.45 -5.24 41.22
N LYS A 424 0.52 -6.03 42.31
CA LYS A 424 1.66 -5.98 43.26
C LYS A 424 3.00 -6.34 42.63
N GLY A 425 3.00 -7.21 41.62
CA GLY A 425 4.21 -7.56 40.88
C GLY A 425 4.61 -6.54 39.81
N GLY A 426 3.78 -5.53 39.56
CA GLY A 426 4.01 -4.44 38.61
C GLY A 426 3.97 -3.05 39.25
N GLU A 427 4.17 -2.98 40.57
CA GLU A 427 3.99 -1.75 41.34
C GLU A 427 4.94 -0.65 40.84
N ASP A 428 6.22 -0.99 40.60
CA ASP A 428 7.21 0.00 40.19
C ASP A 428 6.85 0.56 38.81
N LEU A 429 6.55 -0.31 37.84
CA LEU A 429 6.15 0.07 36.48
C LEU A 429 4.86 0.89 36.46
N ILE A 430 3.83 0.47 37.20
CA ILE A 430 2.53 1.15 37.20
C ILE A 430 2.66 2.53 37.83
N ARG A 431 3.38 2.64 38.96
CA ARG A 431 3.58 3.92 39.64
C ARG A 431 4.57 4.83 38.92
N GLU A 432 5.45 4.29 38.08
CA GLU A 432 6.32 5.09 37.23
C GLU A 432 5.55 5.66 36.03
N TYR A 433 4.92 4.81 35.21
CA TYR A 433 4.35 5.23 33.92
C TYR A 433 2.89 5.69 34.00
N HIS A 434 2.19 5.34 35.07
CA HIS A 434 0.78 5.67 35.30
C HIS A 434 -0.14 5.27 34.11
N PRO A 435 -0.09 4.01 33.62
CA PRO A 435 -0.90 3.59 32.49
C PRO A 435 -2.39 3.55 32.86
N GLY A 436 -3.29 3.66 31.88
CA GLY A 436 -4.70 3.32 32.08
C GLY A 436 -4.84 1.80 32.27
N ILE A 437 -5.59 1.35 33.28
CA ILE A 437 -5.68 -0.08 33.62
C ILE A 437 -7.11 -0.55 33.43
N LEU A 438 -7.30 -1.54 32.56
CA LEU A 438 -8.55 -2.27 32.41
C LEU A 438 -8.41 -3.61 33.12
N THR A 439 -9.30 -3.94 34.05
CA THR A 439 -9.25 -5.23 34.75
C THR A 439 -10.64 -5.79 35.00
N GLU A 440 -10.77 -7.11 34.80
CA GLU A 440 -11.92 -7.90 35.23
C GLU A 440 -11.66 -8.43 36.63
N TYR A 441 -12.62 -8.31 37.53
CA TYR A 441 -12.56 -9.08 38.77
C TYR A 441 -13.96 -9.44 39.26
N TYR A 442 -14.13 -10.71 39.61
CA TYR A 442 -15.34 -11.26 40.17
C TYR A 442 -15.04 -11.82 41.56
N GLU A 443 -15.87 -11.50 42.55
CA GLU A 443 -15.61 -11.82 43.97
C GLU A 443 -15.39 -13.33 44.21
N ALA A 444 -16.12 -14.20 43.50
CA ALA A 444 -15.92 -15.65 43.62
C ALA A 444 -14.52 -16.09 43.12
N ASN A 445 -13.94 -15.38 42.15
CA ASN A 445 -12.62 -15.67 41.59
C ASN A 445 -11.50 -15.20 42.53
N THR A 446 -11.69 -14.12 43.28
CA THR A 446 -10.67 -13.61 44.21
C THR A 446 -10.65 -14.39 45.53
N GLN A 447 -11.80 -14.93 45.95
CA GLN A 447 -11.92 -15.73 47.19
C GLN A 447 -11.03 -16.98 47.20
N GLN A 448 -10.76 -17.61 46.05
CA GLN A 448 -9.86 -18.77 45.99
C GLN A 448 -8.41 -18.43 46.37
N PHE A 449 -8.07 -17.14 46.38
CA PHE A 449 -6.78 -16.60 46.77
C PHE A 449 -6.82 -15.90 48.15
N GLY A 450 -7.96 -15.97 48.85
CA GLY A 450 -8.11 -15.45 50.20
C GLY A 450 -8.22 -13.92 50.29
N TYR A 451 -8.71 -13.24 49.26
CA TYR A 451 -8.95 -11.80 49.28
C TYR A 451 -10.28 -11.41 48.63
N ASN A 452 -10.85 -10.29 49.10
CA ASN A 452 -12.07 -9.69 48.53
C ASN A 452 -11.72 -8.76 47.36
N ALA A 453 -12.56 -8.70 46.33
CA ALA A 453 -12.34 -7.91 45.13
C ALA A 453 -12.10 -6.40 45.42
N GLU A 454 -12.70 -5.88 46.50
CA GLU A 454 -12.50 -4.50 46.97
C GLU A 454 -11.01 -4.15 47.21
N LYS A 455 -10.15 -5.13 47.51
CA LYS A 455 -8.70 -4.92 47.69
C LYS A 455 -8.00 -4.41 46.43
N ILE A 456 -8.52 -4.71 45.23
CA ILE A 456 -7.99 -4.19 43.96
C ILE A 456 -8.30 -2.69 43.87
N ASN A 457 -9.54 -2.30 44.19
CA ASN A 457 -9.97 -0.90 44.25
C ASN A 457 -9.17 -0.11 45.29
N GLU A 458 -9.00 -0.65 46.50
CA GLU A 458 -8.21 -0.01 47.56
C GLU A 458 -6.77 0.24 47.11
N LEU A 459 -6.12 -0.77 46.49
CA LEU A 459 -4.72 -0.67 46.05
C LEU A 459 -4.57 0.40 44.96
N LEU A 460 -5.33 0.32 43.87
CA LEU A 460 -5.23 1.27 42.77
C LEU A 460 -5.63 2.69 43.20
N SER A 461 -6.63 2.82 44.08
CA SER A 461 -6.98 4.12 44.68
C SER A 461 -5.84 4.70 45.51
N SER A 462 -5.10 3.85 46.25
CA SER A 462 -3.93 4.27 47.02
C SER A 462 -2.76 4.72 46.12
N TRP A 463 -2.68 4.21 44.90
CA TRP A 463 -1.74 4.66 43.86
C TRP A 463 -2.26 5.85 43.05
N GLY A 464 -3.41 6.42 43.44
CA GLY A 464 -3.95 7.62 42.84
C GLY A 464 -4.80 7.37 41.60
N TYR A 465 -5.48 6.23 41.48
CA TYR A 465 -6.43 5.99 40.39
C TYR A 465 -7.89 6.29 40.77
N ASP A 466 -8.70 6.61 39.76
CA ASP A 466 -10.17 6.64 39.78
C ASP A 466 -10.70 5.47 38.96
N SER A 467 -11.68 4.73 39.48
CA SER A 467 -12.32 3.62 38.78
C SER A 467 -13.63 4.03 38.12
N LYS A 468 -13.95 3.38 36.99
CA LYS A 468 -15.25 3.40 36.33
C LYS A 468 -15.59 1.98 35.90
N LYS A 469 -16.76 1.47 36.29
CA LYS A 469 -17.31 0.23 35.72
C LYS A 469 -17.76 0.51 34.28
N ILE A 470 -17.37 -0.32 33.32
CA ILE A 470 -17.60 -0.04 31.89
C ILE A 470 -18.50 -1.04 31.17
N SER A 471 -18.71 -2.24 31.72
CA SER A 471 -19.67 -3.22 31.18
C SER A 471 -20.48 -3.90 32.28
N SER A 472 -21.48 -4.70 31.91
CA SER A 472 -22.29 -5.49 32.86
C SER A 472 -21.46 -6.53 33.62
N GLU A 473 -20.38 -7.03 33.01
CA GLU A 473 -19.59 -8.20 33.42
C GLU A 473 -18.44 -7.90 34.40
N ASP A 474 -18.66 -6.99 35.35
CA ASP A 474 -17.64 -6.63 36.37
C ASP A 474 -16.26 -6.22 35.80
N MET A 475 -16.27 -5.58 34.63
CA MET A 475 -15.10 -4.91 34.04
C MET A 475 -14.94 -3.47 34.54
N TYR A 476 -13.75 -3.14 35.02
CA TYR A 476 -13.42 -1.82 35.57
C TYR A 476 -12.23 -1.21 34.85
N PHE A 477 -12.39 0.07 34.46
CA PHE A 477 -11.30 0.88 33.93
C PHE A 477 -10.83 1.90 34.98
N TYR A 478 -9.53 1.94 35.22
CA TYR A 478 -8.87 2.82 36.17
C TYR A 478 -8.04 3.87 35.42
N LYS A 479 -8.27 5.15 35.74
CA LYS A 479 -7.50 6.30 35.23
C LYS A 479 -6.67 6.96 36.35
N PRO A 480 -5.44 7.43 36.09
CA PRO A 480 -4.64 8.14 37.11
C PRO A 480 -5.18 9.55 37.39
N LYS A 481 -5.18 9.96 38.68
CA LYS A 481 -5.57 11.29 39.18
C LYS A 481 -4.45 12.30 38.90
N GLY A 482 -4.79 13.50 38.42
CA GLY A 482 -3.85 14.63 38.33
C GLY A 482 -3.09 14.80 37.01
N LYS A 483 -3.10 13.82 36.09
CA LYS A 483 -2.79 14.08 34.67
C LYS A 483 -4.07 14.57 33.98
N LYS A 484 -4.14 15.86 33.66
CA LYS A 484 -4.97 16.28 32.52
C LYS A 484 -4.33 15.65 31.29
N MET A 485 -4.91 14.60 30.71
CA MET A 485 -4.76 14.41 29.26
C MET A 485 -5.17 15.74 28.65
N SER A 486 -4.31 16.34 27.82
CA SER A 486 -4.57 17.64 27.21
C SER A 486 -5.79 17.55 26.30
N LEU A 487 -6.97 17.75 26.86
CA LEU A 487 -8.11 18.30 26.16
C LEU A 487 -8.02 19.82 26.37
N MET A 488 -7.18 20.51 25.58
CA MET A 488 -7.23 21.97 25.49
C MET A 488 -6.87 22.47 24.09
N ASN A 489 -7.94 22.89 23.39
CA ASN A 489 -8.09 24.14 22.65
C ASN A 489 -6.81 24.85 22.18
N PRO A 490 -6.63 25.03 20.86
CA PRO A 490 -5.71 26.02 20.32
C PRO A 490 -6.27 27.42 20.59
N LYS A 491 -5.48 28.25 21.29
CA LYS A 491 -5.73 29.68 21.40
C LYS A 491 -5.48 30.38 20.06
N THR A 492 -6.58 30.92 19.54
CA THR A 492 -6.74 32.16 18.76
C THR A 492 -5.51 33.00 18.41
N SER A 493 -5.29 33.16 17.10
CA SER A 493 -5.10 34.49 16.51
C SER A 493 -6.45 34.95 15.93
N LYS A 494 -6.93 36.11 16.39
CA LYS A 494 -8.13 36.87 15.96
C LYS A 494 -8.29 36.83 14.43
N SER A 495 -9.46 36.72 13.80
CA SER A 495 -10.90 36.91 14.09
C SER A 495 -11.66 35.93 13.16
N ASP A 496 -12.88 35.41 13.33
CA ASP A 496 -14.11 35.81 14.00
C ASP A 496 -14.96 34.56 14.32
N THR A 497 -15.87 34.70 15.31
CA THR A 497 -17.02 33.85 15.67
C THR A 497 -16.81 32.42 16.21
N ILE A 498 -16.92 32.35 17.53
CA ILE A 498 -17.11 31.16 18.37
C ILE A 498 -18.55 30.64 18.22
N THR A 499 -18.76 29.34 17.97
CA THR A 499 -20.02 28.63 18.28
C THR A 499 -19.78 27.49 19.26
N ASN A 500 -20.76 27.29 20.16
CA ASN A 500 -20.71 26.31 21.25
C ASN A 500 -20.74 24.89 20.71
N GLY A 501 -19.66 24.14 20.88
CA GLY A 501 -19.61 22.70 20.59
C GLY A 501 -18.35 22.30 19.83
N GLY A 502 -17.19 22.37 20.50
CA GLY A 502 -16.00 21.52 20.28
C GLY A 502 -15.33 21.37 18.91
N GLU A 503 -15.94 21.73 17.78
CA GLU A 503 -15.51 21.32 16.45
C GLU A 503 -15.27 22.50 15.52
N ASN A 504 -14.19 22.39 14.75
CA ASN A 504 -13.79 23.41 13.79
C ASN A 504 -14.26 23.02 12.39
N PHE A 505 -15.53 23.28 12.05
CA PHE A 505 -16.10 22.97 10.73
C PHE A 505 -15.25 23.51 9.56
N HIS A 506 -14.61 24.66 9.77
CA HIS A 506 -13.68 25.24 8.81
C HIS A 506 -12.51 24.30 8.53
N GLU A 507 -11.94 23.68 9.57
CA GLU A 507 -10.86 22.70 9.42
C GLU A 507 -11.28 21.46 8.65
N TRP A 508 -12.52 20.98 8.85
CA TRP A 508 -13.04 19.84 8.08
C TRP A 508 -13.14 20.16 6.60
N ILE A 509 -13.75 21.31 6.28
CA ILE A 509 -13.89 21.81 4.92
C ILE A 509 -12.52 21.97 4.27
N THR A 510 -11.56 22.59 4.97
CA THR A 510 -10.18 22.77 4.47
C THR A 510 -9.48 21.42 4.25
N LYS A 511 -9.58 20.47 5.18
CA LYS A 511 -8.95 19.14 5.05
C LYS A 511 -9.51 18.36 3.86
N LEU A 512 -10.82 18.39 3.64
CA LEU A 512 -11.44 17.74 2.48
C LEU A 512 -11.04 18.42 1.17
N ALA A 513 -11.02 19.75 1.11
CA ALA A 513 -10.53 20.50 -0.05
C ALA A 513 -9.09 20.10 -0.42
N ILE A 514 -8.19 20.07 0.57
CA ILE A 514 -6.78 19.71 0.36
C ILE A 514 -6.63 18.27 -0.11
N ALA A 515 -7.30 17.33 0.55
CA ALA A 515 -7.19 15.91 0.25
C ALA A 515 -7.76 15.54 -1.13
N GLN A 516 -8.80 16.24 -1.57
CA GLN A 516 -9.38 16.08 -2.91
C GLN A 516 -8.67 16.91 -3.99
N ASN A 517 -7.59 17.62 -3.61
CA ASN A 517 -6.85 18.54 -4.49
C ASN A 517 -7.76 19.58 -5.18
N ARG A 518 -8.72 20.13 -4.42
CA ARG A 518 -9.66 21.16 -4.84
C ARG A 518 -9.31 22.50 -4.21
N LEU A 519 -9.54 23.58 -4.96
CA LEU A 519 -9.39 24.95 -4.43
C LEU A 519 -10.48 25.26 -3.40
N TYR A 520 -11.71 24.83 -3.69
CA TYR A 520 -12.88 25.06 -2.86
C TYR A 520 -13.58 23.74 -2.54
N TYR A 521 -14.06 23.63 -1.31
CA TYR A 521 -15.02 22.61 -0.87
C TYR A 521 -16.19 23.34 -0.21
N ARG A 522 -16.99 24.04 -1.04
CA ARG A 522 -17.97 25.03 -0.57
C ARG A 522 -19.40 24.50 -0.45
N ASP A 523 -19.63 23.24 -0.80
CA ASP A 523 -20.95 22.60 -0.78
C ASP A 523 -21.58 22.57 0.63
N GLN A 524 -20.84 22.89 1.70
CA GLN A 524 -21.32 23.05 3.07
C GLN A 524 -20.55 24.21 3.73
N THR A 525 -21.24 25.16 4.37
CA THR A 525 -20.59 26.27 5.13
C THR A 525 -20.66 26.02 6.62
N PRO A 526 -19.68 26.50 7.43
CA PRO A 526 -19.75 26.42 8.88
C PRO A 526 -21.05 26.99 9.45
N GLU A 527 -21.57 28.06 8.86
CA GLU A 527 -22.82 28.71 9.27
C GLU A 527 -24.03 27.81 9.02
N ALA A 528 -24.10 27.15 7.86
CA ALA A 528 -25.16 26.19 7.54
C ALA A 528 -25.14 24.99 8.50
N LEU A 529 -23.95 24.38 8.71
CA LEU A 529 -23.79 23.26 9.64
C LEU A 529 -24.19 23.62 11.08
N ASN A 530 -23.81 24.82 11.54
CA ASN A 530 -24.21 25.30 12.86
C ASN A 530 -25.73 25.54 12.97
N ASP A 531 -26.40 25.92 11.89
CA ASP A 531 -27.86 26.10 11.89
C ASP A 531 -28.59 24.76 12.00
N LEU A 532 -28.08 23.73 11.31
CA LEU A 532 -28.57 22.35 11.42
C LEU A 532 -28.47 21.82 12.87
N ILE A 533 -27.35 22.05 13.57
CA ILE A 533 -27.21 21.67 14.99
C ILE A 533 -28.26 22.36 15.86
N LYS A 534 -28.42 23.69 15.71
CA LYS A 534 -29.41 24.45 16.49
C LYS A 534 -30.83 23.96 16.24
N MET A 535 -31.12 23.52 15.01
CA MET A 535 -32.40 22.94 14.65
C MET A 535 -32.63 21.60 15.34
N VAL A 536 -31.62 20.72 15.40
CA VAL A 536 -31.66 19.46 16.17
C VAL A 536 -31.88 19.74 17.65
N ASP A 537 -31.11 20.65 18.25
CA ASP A 537 -31.20 21.00 19.68
C ASP A 537 -32.58 21.56 20.06
N LYS A 538 -33.17 22.37 19.18
CA LYS A 538 -34.49 22.96 19.37
C LYS A 538 -35.60 21.94 19.17
N TYR A 539 -35.49 21.12 18.13
CA TYR A 539 -36.55 20.20 17.72
C TYR A 539 -36.56 18.92 18.56
N LYS A 540 -35.40 18.48 19.04
CA LYS A 540 -35.19 17.24 19.81
C LYS A 540 -35.83 16.02 19.14
N PRO A 541 -35.38 15.65 17.94
CA PRO A 541 -35.90 14.48 17.25
C PRO A 541 -35.55 13.19 18.00
N ALA A 542 -36.42 12.18 17.91
CA ALA A 542 -36.09 10.81 18.27
C ALA A 542 -35.28 10.10 17.17
N LYS A 543 -35.49 10.52 15.91
CA LYS A 543 -34.78 10.00 14.74
C LYS A 543 -34.35 11.11 13.80
N ILE A 544 -33.14 11.01 13.27
CA ILE A 544 -32.65 11.86 12.17
C ILE A 544 -32.49 10.94 10.97
N ALA A 545 -33.23 11.16 9.89
CA ALA A 545 -33.10 10.40 8.67
C ALA A 545 -32.55 11.32 7.57
N GLU A 546 -31.40 10.98 7.02
CA GLU A 546 -30.67 11.75 6.01
C GLU A 546 -30.70 11.04 4.66
N LEU A 547 -31.13 11.75 3.63
CA LEU A 547 -31.24 11.25 2.26
C LEU A 547 -30.38 12.11 1.33
N GLY A 548 -29.39 11.52 0.64
CA GLY A 548 -28.50 12.29 -0.23
C GLY A 548 -27.21 11.59 -0.64
N THR A 549 -26.35 12.29 -1.39
CA THR A 549 -24.98 11.82 -1.68
C THR A 549 -24.06 12.22 -0.53
N LEU A 550 -23.75 11.26 0.34
CA LEU A 550 -23.16 11.53 1.65
C LEU A 550 -21.64 11.57 1.58
N SER A 551 -21.09 12.76 1.29
CA SER A 551 -19.66 13.05 1.55
C SER A 551 -19.35 13.09 3.07
N GLY A 552 -20.39 13.29 3.89
CA GLY A 552 -20.40 13.04 5.33
C GLY A 552 -20.23 14.26 6.23
N LEU A 553 -20.25 15.50 5.72
CA LEU A 553 -20.19 16.70 6.57
C LEU A 553 -21.49 16.93 7.35
N SER A 554 -22.64 16.83 6.69
CA SER A 554 -23.97 16.84 7.29
C SER A 554 -24.12 15.69 8.30
N LEU A 555 -23.70 14.48 7.94
CA LEU A 555 -23.71 13.32 8.84
C LEU A 555 -22.89 13.55 10.12
N ARG A 556 -21.68 14.11 9.98
CA ARG A 556 -20.86 14.51 11.13
C ARG A 556 -21.54 15.58 11.96
N THR A 557 -22.23 16.53 11.32
CA THR A 557 -22.99 17.58 11.99
C THR A 557 -24.13 17.02 12.85
N TRP A 558 -24.80 15.96 12.40
CA TRP A 558 -25.80 15.25 13.22
C TRP A 558 -25.17 14.56 14.43
N LEU A 559 -24.00 13.96 14.25
CA LEU A 559 -23.26 13.28 15.33
C LEU A 559 -22.71 14.26 16.37
N SER A 560 -22.40 15.50 15.95
CA SER A 560 -21.90 16.57 16.82
C SER A 560 -23.01 17.29 17.59
N ALA A 561 -24.28 17.12 17.19
CA ALA A 561 -25.42 17.66 17.93
C ALA A 561 -25.63 16.91 19.26
N ASP A 562 -26.01 17.64 20.31
CA ASP A 562 -26.28 17.08 21.65
C ASP A 562 -27.68 16.45 21.68
N THR A 563 -27.81 15.30 21.00
CA THR A 563 -29.06 14.55 20.85
C THR A 563 -28.83 13.06 21.06
N ASP A 564 -29.84 12.35 21.56
CA ASP A 564 -29.87 10.87 21.63
C ASP A 564 -30.55 10.25 20.39
N ALA A 565 -30.85 11.05 19.36
CA ALA A 565 -31.56 10.57 18.17
C ALA A 565 -30.83 9.42 17.49
N GLU A 566 -31.59 8.42 17.02
CA GLU A 566 -31.11 7.40 16.08
C GLU A 566 -30.90 8.08 14.72
N ILE A 567 -29.70 7.97 14.15
CA ILE A 567 -29.39 8.55 12.84
C ILE A 567 -29.51 7.45 11.79
N ILE A 568 -30.24 7.71 10.71
CA ILE A 568 -30.42 6.81 9.57
C ILE A 568 -29.91 7.54 8.35
N ALA A 569 -28.80 7.07 7.78
CA ALA A 569 -28.23 7.64 6.58
C ALA A 569 -28.59 6.76 5.38
N ILE A 570 -29.03 7.36 4.29
CA ILE A 570 -29.58 6.68 3.13
C ILE A 570 -28.90 7.19 1.86
N ASP A 571 -28.16 6.31 1.18
CA ASP A 571 -27.45 6.64 -0.06
C ASP A 571 -27.37 5.39 -0.96
N LEU A 572 -27.25 5.58 -2.26
CA LEU A 572 -26.90 4.51 -3.22
C LEU A 572 -25.49 3.97 -3.00
N SER A 573 -24.57 4.77 -2.45
CA SER A 573 -23.22 4.30 -2.11
C SER A 573 -22.55 5.16 -1.04
N PHE A 574 -22.08 4.53 0.05
CA PHE A 574 -21.27 5.23 1.05
C PHE A 574 -19.77 5.30 0.69
N ALA A 575 -19.39 5.08 -0.58
CA ALA A 575 -18.00 5.23 -1.01
C ALA A 575 -17.43 6.65 -0.73
N PRO A 576 -18.17 7.76 -0.94
CA PRO A 576 -17.69 9.10 -0.59
C PRO A 576 -17.48 9.28 0.91
N LEU A 577 -18.40 8.76 1.76
CA LEU A 577 -18.26 8.77 3.22
C LEU A 577 -17.01 8.00 3.67
N ARG A 578 -16.77 6.81 3.10
CA ARG A 578 -15.57 6.00 3.40
C ARG A 578 -14.27 6.69 2.99
N GLN A 579 -14.28 7.43 1.87
CA GLN A 579 -13.13 8.23 1.45
C GLN A 579 -12.89 9.41 2.39
N SER A 580 -13.96 10.12 2.79
CA SER A 580 -13.83 11.24 3.73
C SER A 580 -13.40 10.79 5.13
N GLN A 581 -13.77 9.58 5.56
CA GLN A 581 -13.33 8.97 6.82
C GLN A 581 -11.81 8.76 6.92
N GLN A 582 -11.13 8.54 5.79
CA GLN A 582 -9.66 8.43 5.77
C GLN A 582 -8.97 9.77 6.06
N ILE A 583 -9.67 10.88 5.81
CA ILE A 583 -9.17 12.25 5.97
C ILE A 583 -9.63 12.83 7.32
N ILE A 584 -10.89 12.61 7.66
CA ILE A 584 -11.56 13.07 8.88
C ILE A 584 -12.28 11.88 9.50
N PRO A 585 -11.68 11.19 10.48
CA PRO A 585 -12.35 10.09 11.18
C PRO A 585 -13.70 10.53 11.77
N VAL A 586 -14.70 9.65 11.72
CA VAL A 586 -16.02 9.88 12.33
C VAL A 586 -16.53 8.57 12.92
N ASP A 587 -17.05 8.62 14.15
CA ASP A 587 -17.71 7.48 14.79
C ASP A 587 -19.14 7.33 14.29
N LEU A 588 -19.40 6.22 13.60
CA LEU A 588 -20.71 5.91 13.03
C LEU A 588 -21.53 4.96 13.91
N SER A 589 -21.13 4.74 15.17
CA SER A 589 -21.82 3.83 16.11
C SER A 589 -23.32 4.12 16.28
N ARG A 590 -23.70 5.39 16.14
CA ARG A 590 -25.09 5.88 16.24
C ARG A 590 -25.80 6.02 14.89
N VAL A 591 -25.14 5.64 13.81
CA VAL A 591 -25.63 5.79 12.44
C VAL A 591 -25.97 4.43 11.84
N LYS A 592 -27.22 4.28 11.44
CA LYS A 592 -27.68 3.19 10.60
C LYS A 592 -27.47 3.56 9.13
N LEU A 593 -26.47 2.97 8.51
CA LEU A 593 -26.20 3.14 7.07
C LEU A 593 -27.11 2.21 6.25
N LEU A 594 -27.89 2.78 5.34
CA LEU A 594 -28.74 2.07 4.40
C LEU A 594 -28.25 2.32 2.97
N GLU A 595 -27.41 1.41 2.47
CA GLU A 595 -26.86 1.49 1.10
C GLU A 595 -27.89 0.90 0.14
N GLN A 596 -28.86 1.72 -0.30
CA GLN A 596 -30.02 1.28 -1.08
C GLN A 596 -30.46 2.36 -2.07
N ASN A 597 -31.01 1.93 -3.21
CA ASN A 597 -31.68 2.82 -4.15
C ASN A 597 -32.85 3.53 -3.47
N ILE A 598 -32.77 4.86 -3.40
CA ILE A 598 -33.76 5.73 -2.76
C ILE A 598 -35.17 5.47 -3.28
N LEU A 599 -35.32 5.20 -4.57
CA LEU A 599 -36.62 4.96 -5.21
C LEU A 599 -37.27 3.63 -4.80
N GLU A 600 -36.51 2.73 -4.18
CA GLU A 600 -36.96 1.39 -3.76
C GLU A 600 -37.18 1.29 -2.24
N ILE A 601 -37.00 2.39 -1.52
CA ILE A 601 -37.09 2.39 -0.06
C ILE A 601 -38.54 2.40 0.39
N ASP A 602 -38.86 1.49 1.30
CA ASP A 602 -40.11 1.52 2.05
C ASP A 602 -39.96 2.44 3.28
N PHE A 603 -40.21 3.73 3.08
CA PHE A 603 -40.09 4.76 4.13
C PHE A 603 -40.94 4.47 5.37
N SER A 604 -42.06 3.76 5.22
CA SER A 604 -42.95 3.40 6.33
C SER A 604 -42.29 2.50 7.38
N ARG A 605 -41.15 1.87 7.07
CA ARG A 605 -40.40 1.00 7.99
C ARG A 605 -39.25 1.70 8.71
N LEU A 606 -38.93 2.94 8.36
CA LEU A 606 -37.78 3.65 8.94
C LEU A 606 -38.10 4.24 10.32
N TRP A 607 -39.37 4.54 10.56
CA TRP A 607 -39.88 5.17 11.78
C TRP A 607 -41.23 4.55 12.19
N GLY A 608 -41.49 4.55 13.49
CA GLY A 608 -42.76 4.18 14.10
C GLY A 608 -43.72 5.35 14.20
N HIS A 609 -45.00 5.07 14.47
CA HIS A 609 -46.06 6.09 14.52
C HIS A 609 -45.91 7.13 15.65
N GLU A 610 -45.14 6.81 16.70
CA GLU A 610 -44.87 7.71 17.84
C GLU A 610 -43.53 8.45 17.71
N ASP A 611 -42.74 8.18 16.68
CA ASP A 611 -41.42 8.79 16.52
C ASP A 611 -41.53 10.26 16.11
N LYS A 612 -40.65 11.09 16.67
CA LYS A 612 -40.44 12.46 16.22
C LYS A 612 -39.25 12.49 15.25
N VAL A 613 -39.50 12.57 13.96
CA VAL A 613 -38.47 12.43 12.92
C VAL A 613 -38.02 13.80 12.41
N LEU A 614 -36.72 14.02 12.33
CA LEU A 614 -36.12 15.04 11.48
C LEU A 614 -35.66 14.36 10.20
N PHE A 615 -36.35 14.61 9.10
CA PHE A 615 -36.05 14.04 7.78
C PHE A 615 -35.33 15.08 6.94
N TYR A 616 -34.02 14.92 6.77
CA TYR A 616 -33.16 15.79 6.00
C TYR A 616 -32.99 15.25 4.57
N VAL A 617 -33.20 16.12 3.59
CA VAL A 617 -33.09 15.85 2.17
C VAL A 617 -32.04 16.77 1.59
N ASP A 618 -30.93 16.20 1.15
CA ASP A 618 -29.95 16.87 0.31
C ASP A 618 -30.55 16.99 -1.10
N ALA A 619 -30.94 18.19 -1.51
CA ALA A 619 -31.80 18.42 -2.67
C ALA A 619 -31.08 18.30 -4.03
N HIS A 620 -29.96 17.58 -4.09
CA HIS A 620 -29.19 17.39 -5.32
C HIS A 620 -29.45 16.00 -5.93
N ASP A 621 -30.28 15.93 -6.96
CA ASP A 621 -30.59 14.65 -7.62
C ASP A 621 -29.43 14.12 -8.47
N GLN A 622 -29.41 12.79 -8.63
CA GLN A 622 -28.66 12.17 -9.71
C GLN A 622 -29.33 12.52 -11.06
N PRO A 623 -28.58 12.64 -12.17
CA PRO A 623 -29.16 12.95 -13.47
C PRO A 623 -30.31 12.00 -13.85
N ASN A 624 -31.52 12.54 -14.04
CA ASN A 624 -32.77 11.84 -14.39
C ASN A 624 -33.46 11.05 -13.27
N VAL A 625 -33.10 11.29 -12.02
CA VAL A 625 -33.87 10.80 -10.86
C VAL A 625 -34.72 11.97 -10.37
N HIS A 626 -36.00 11.74 -10.05
CA HIS A 626 -36.91 12.75 -9.49
C HIS A 626 -37.06 12.50 -7.98
N ILE A 627 -35.99 12.68 -7.20
CA ILE A 627 -35.96 12.29 -5.79
C ILE A 627 -36.98 13.10 -4.99
N MET A 628 -37.06 14.41 -5.23
CA MET A 628 -37.99 15.26 -4.48
C MET A 628 -39.46 14.89 -4.72
N GLU A 629 -39.86 14.61 -5.96
CA GLU A 629 -41.21 14.12 -6.25
C GLU A 629 -41.49 12.80 -5.52
N HIS A 630 -40.52 11.87 -5.56
CA HIS A 630 -40.63 10.59 -4.87
C HIS A 630 -40.74 10.75 -3.35
N VAL A 631 -39.92 11.63 -2.76
CA VAL A 631 -39.94 11.98 -1.33
C VAL A 631 -41.29 12.55 -0.93
N LEU A 632 -41.81 13.53 -1.67
CA LEU A 632 -43.09 14.17 -1.38
C LEU A 632 -44.27 13.19 -1.51
N GLN A 633 -44.20 12.24 -2.43
CA GLN A 633 -45.26 11.26 -2.66
C GLN A 633 -45.20 10.05 -1.73
N ASN A 634 -44.01 9.59 -1.33
CA ASN A 634 -43.80 8.30 -0.68
C ASN A 634 -43.19 8.40 0.72
N ALA A 635 -42.30 9.36 0.96
CA ALA A 635 -41.67 9.53 2.27
C ALA A 635 -42.52 10.42 3.19
N VAL A 636 -42.82 11.65 2.75
CA VAL A 636 -43.51 12.66 3.56
C VAL A 636 -44.86 12.15 4.11
N PRO A 637 -45.73 11.50 3.32
CA PRO A 637 -47.02 11.01 3.83
C PRO A 637 -46.91 9.92 4.89
N THR A 638 -45.75 9.24 4.98
CA THR A 638 -45.49 8.20 5.99
C THR A 638 -44.90 8.76 7.28
N LEU A 639 -44.46 10.03 7.30
CA LEU A 639 -43.92 10.66 8.50
C LEU A 639 -45.01 10.85 9.57
N PRO A 640 -44.70 10.61 10.86
CA PRO A 640 -45.59 10.96 11.96
C PRO A 640 -45.91 12.46 11.97
N THR A 641 -47.14 12.83 12.34
CA THR A 641 -47.53 14.23 12.50
C THR A 641 -46.61 14.93 13.50
N GLY A 642 -46.13 16.12 13.14
CA GLY A 642 -45.18 16.89 13.94
C GLY A 642 -43.72 16.62 13.58
N SER A 643 -43.43 15.71 12.63
CA SER A 643 -42.09 15.48 12.05
C SER A 643 -41.55 16.72 11.34
N MET A 644 -40.26 16.98 11.39
CA MET A 644 -39.61 18.09 10.68
C MET A 644 -39.01 17.57 9.38
N VAL A 645 -39.37 18.17 8.24
CA VAL A 645 -38.69 17.94 6.97
C VAL A 645 -37.75 19.10 6.74
N VAL A 646 -36.47 18.81 6.49
CA VAL A 646 -35.43 19.78 6.18
C VAL A 646 -34.93 19.49 4.78
N VAL A 647 -34.92 20.49 3.92
CA VAL A 647 -34.43 20.40 2.55
C VAL A 647 -33.27 21.38 2.40
N ASP A 648 -32.10 20.86 2.01
CA ASP A 648 -30.90 21.67 1.80
C ASP A 648 -30.84 22.25 0.38
N ASP A 649 -29.88 23.14 0.12
CA ASP A 649 -29.65 23.78 -1.19
C ASP A 649 -30.83 24.61 -1.74
N LEU A 650 -31.54 25.29 -0.84
CA LEU A 650 -32.64 26.22 -1.11
C LEU A 650 -32.36 27.62 -0.56
N TRP A 651 -32.11 28.56 -1.46
CA TRP A 651 -31.87 29.96 -1.14
C TRP A 651 -33.15 30.78 -1.30
N HIS A 652 -33.52 31.52 -0.25
CA HIS A 652 -34.69 32.39 -0.29
C HIS A 652 -34.35 33.80 -0.81
N SER A 653 -35.09 34.25 -1.81
CA SER A 653 -35.14 35.63 -2.27
C SER A 653 -36.39 36.33 -1.74
N GLN A 654 -36.21 37.44 -1.02
CA GLN A 654 -37.32 38.28 -0.56
C GLN A 654 -38.11 38.91 -1.72
N THR A 655 -37.45 39.15 -2.84
CA THR A 655 -38.08 39.60 -4.08
C THR A 655 -38.47 38.41 -4.93
N THR A 656 -39.63 38.48 -5.61
CA THR A 656 -40.00 37.46 -6.58
C THR A 656 -38.95 37.42 -7.70
N LEU A 657 -38.40 36.23 -7.91
CA LEU A 657 -37.39 36.00 -8.94
C LEU A 657 -38.06 35.91 -10.32
N SER A 658 -37.40 36.52 -11.30
CA SER A 658 -37.75 36.51 -12.71
C SER A 658 -36.48 36.37 -13.54
N GLN A 659 -36.64 36.19 -14.85
CA GLN A 659 -35.50 36.09 -15.76
C GLN A 659 -34.57 37.33 -15.70
N ASP A 660 -35.11 38.49 -15.31
CA ASP A 660 -34.37 39.75 -15.25
C ASP A 660 -33.49 39.90 -13.99
N ASN A 661 -33.87 39.29 -12.87
CA ASN A 661 -33.19 39.47 -11.58
C ASN A 661 -32.55 38.18 -11.01
N ALA A 662 -32.92 36.99 -11.52
CA ALA A 662 -32.46 35.72 -10.97
C ALA A 662 -30.94 35.50 -11.13
N LEU A 663 -30.35 35.93 -12.24
CA LEU A 663 -28.90 35.84 -12.43
C LEU A 663 -28.14 36.72 -11.42
N GLN A 664 -28.69 37.89 -11.09
CA GLN A 664 -28.07 38.78 -10.10
C GLN A 664 -28.19 38.17 -8.70
N PHE A 665 -29.36 37.63 -8.35
CA PHE A 665 -29.55 36.91 -7.10
C PHE A 665 -28.56 35.73 -6.96
N PHE A 666 -28.38 34.95 -8.03
CA PHE A 666 -27.39 33.87 -8.07
C PHE A 666 -25.96 34.37 -7.77
N LYS A 667 -25.53 35.47 -8.41
CA LYS A 667 -24.20 36.06 -8.20
C LYS A 667 -24.00 36.64 -6.81
N ASP A 668 -25.04 37.21 -6.21
CA ASP A 668 -24.93 37.88 -4.92
C ASP A 668 -25.02 36.89 -3.75
N THR A 669 -25.78 35.80 -3.93
CA THR A 669 -26.11 34.86 -2.86
C THR A 669 -25.51 33.48 -3.10
N VAL A 670 -25.91 32.82 -4.19
CA VAL A 670 -25.68 31.39 -4.39
C VAL A 670 -24.22 31.06 -4.70
N ILE A 671 -23.56 31.86 -5.56
CA ILE A 671 -22.19 31.57 -6.03
C ILE A 671 -21.16 31.49 -4.90
N ASN A 672 -21.43 32.15 -3.77
CA ASN A 672 -20.53 32.16 -2.61
C ASN A 672 -20.64 30.89 -1.76
N GLU A 673 -21.70 30.10 -1.94
CA GLU A 673 -22.00 28.88 -1.18
C GLU A 673 -21.87 27.60 -2.03
N ILE A 674 -21.29 27.71 -3.23
CA ILE A 674 -20.96 26.59 -4.11
C ILE A 674 -19.50 26.69 -4.54
N ASP A 675 -18.96 25.65 -5.19
CA ASP A 675 -17.67 25.75 -5.87
C ASP A 675 -17.79 26.68 -7.10
N PRO A 676 -17.22 27.90 -7.08
CA PRO A 676 -17.38 28.88 -8.15
C PRO A 676 -16.67 28.47 -9.45
N LEU A 677 -15.82 27.43 -9.40
CA LEU A 677 -15.19 26.84 -10.58
C LEU A 677 -16.14 25.84 -11.27
N GLN A 678 -17.26 25.47 -10.68
CA GLN A 678 -18.19 24.52 -11.28
C GLN A 678 -19.22 25.20 -12.17
N CYS A 679 -19.67 24.48 -13.21
CA CYS A 679 -20.87 24.91 -13.92
C CYS A 679 -22.06 24.62 -13.03
N PHE A 680 -23.03 25.53 -13.03
CA PHE A 680 -24.18 25.42 -12.17
C PHE A 680 -25.45 25.74 -12.97
N GLN A 681 -26.50 24.96 -12.77
CA GLN A 681 -27.84 25.28 -13.27
C GLN A 681 -28.80 25.25 -12.09
N GLY A 682 -29.31 26.42 -11.73
CA GLY A 682 -30.32 26.55 -10.69
C GLY A 682 -31.69 26.88 -11.26
N PHE A 683 -32.71 26.63 -10.46
CA PHE A 683 -34.10 26.87 -10.78
C PHE A 683 -34.69 27.74 -9.68
N TYR A 684 -35.73 28.50 -10.00
CA TYR A 684 -36.48 29.25 -9.00
C TYR A 684 -37.98 29.07 -9.16
N ALA A 685 -38.68 29.15 -8.04
CA ALA A 685 -40.14 29.05 -7.97
C ALA A 685 -40.70 30.02 -6.90
N PRO A 686 -41.89 30.60 -7.12
CA PRO A 686 -42.49 31.55 -6.17
C PRO A 686 -42.91 30.86 -4.87
N TYR A 687 -42.85 31.58 -3.75
CA TYR A 687 -43.41 31.13 -2.47
C TYR A 687 -44.72 31.88 -2.18
N TRP A 688 -45.76 31.17 -1.73
CA TRP A 688 -47.10 31.75 -1.55
C TRP A 688 -47.18 32.88 -0.53
N LYS A 689 -46.24 32.95 0.44
CA LYS A 689 -46.12 34.07 1.39
C LYS A 689 -45.28 35.26 0.86
N GLY A 690 -44.88 35.21 -0.40
CA GLY A 690 -44.07 36.24 -1.06
C GLY A 690 -42.62 35.82 -1.24
N GLY A 691 -41.96 36.43 -2.24
CA GLY A 691 -40.61 36.06 -2.64
C GLY A 691 -40.57 34.82 -3.54
N SER A 692 -39.37 34.25 -3.66
CA SER A 692 -39.10 33.01 -4.40
C SER A 692 -38.01 32.21 -3.71
N PHE A 693 -38.03 30.89 -3.89
CA PHE A 693 -36.88 30.05 -3.60
C PHE A 693 -36.11 29.77 -4.87
N PHE A 694 -34.80 29.67 -4.73
CA PHE A 694 -33.86 29.26 -5.74
C PHE A 694 -33.15 28.00 -5.25
N GLY A 695 -32.89 27.03 -6.12
CA GLY A 695 -32.19 25.80 -5.76
C GLY A 695 -31.88 24.97 -6.99
N PHE A 696 -31.74 23.66 -6.83
CA PHE A 696 -31.71 22.72 -7.95
C PHE A 696 -33.14 22.49 -8.50
N ARG A 697 -33.28 21.58 -9.46
CA ARG A 697 -34.54 21.39 -10.21
C ARG A 697 -35.73 21.00 -9.32
N GLU A 698 -35.41 20.41 -8.18
CA GLU A 698 -36.25 19.90 -7.11
C GLU A 698 -37.02 21.01 -6.40
N VAL A 699 -36.56 22.26 -6.48
CA VAL A 699 -37.28 23.41 -5.91
C VAL A 699 -38.66 23.57 -6.53
N ILE A 700 -38.83 23.21 -7.81
CA ILE A 700 -40.11 23.36 -8.52
C ILE A 700 -41.17 22.42 -7.94
N PRO A 701 -40.99 21.09 -7.92
CA PRO A 701 -41.99 20.19 -7.34
C PRO A 701 -42.19 20.43 -5.84
N LEU A 702 -41.15 20.84 -5.09
CA LEU A 702 -41.28 21.21 -3.69
C LEU A 702 -42.15 22.45 -3.51
N MET A 703 -41.87 23.55 -4.23
CA MET A 703 -42.64 24.79 -4.10
C MET A 703 -44.05 24.65 -4.66
N GLU A 704 -44.25 23.83 -5.69
CA GLU A 704 -45.60 23.48 -6.17
C GLU A 704 -46.41 22.85 -5.04
N TRP A 705 -45.83 21.84 -4.39
CA TRP A 705 -46.48 21.13 -3.29
C TRP A 705 -46.71 22.04 -2.08
N VAL A 706 -45.73 22.86 -1.70
CA VAL A 706 -45.84 23.84 -0.61
C VAL A 706 -46.94 24.87 -0.89
N ASN A 707 -47.00 25.43 -2.10
CA ASN A 707 -47.99 26.45 -2.45
C ASN A 707 -49.40 25.87 -2.60
N LYS A 708 -49.49 24.64 -3.12
CA LYS A 708 -50.75 23.90 -3.26
C LYS A 708 -51.35 23.54 -1.91
N ASN A 709 -50.54 23.25 -0.90
CA ASN A 709 -51.00 22.86 0.44
C ASN A 709 -50.88 23.98 1.49
N GLN A 710 -50.47 25.20 1.10
CA GLN A 710 -50.23 26.37 1.97
C GLN A 710 -49.30 26.08 3.15
N ILE A 711 -48.15 25.48 2.87
CA ILE A 711 -47.21 25.04 3.91
C ILE A 711 -46.33 26.20 4.36
N ASP A 712 -46.19 26.33 5.68
CA ASP A 712 -45.35 27.32 6.32
C ASP A 712 -43.91 26.83 6.38
N LEU A 713 -43.01 27.53 5.67
CA LEU A 713 -41.59 27.24 5.66
C LEU A 713 -40.86 28.04 6.74
N VAL A 714 -39.92 27.38 7.39
CA VAL A 714 -38.97 27.91 8.38
C VAL A 714 -37.60 27.96 7.72
N PHE A 715 -37.05 29.15 7.58
CA PHE A 715 -35.74 29.37 6.98
C PHE A 715 -35.13 30.65 7.53
N LYS A 716 -33.82 30.80 7.36
CA LYS A 716 -33.08 31.99 7.75
C LYS A 716 -32.46 32.64 6.51
N PRO A 717 -32.58 33.97 6.32
CA PRO A 717 -31.90 34.64 5.22
C PRO A 717 -30.40 34.35 5.23
N GLY A 718 -29.85 33.94 4.08
CA GLY A 718 -28.44 33.56 3.93
C GLY A 718 -28.07 32.19 4.51
N ILE A 719 -29.05 31.34 4.82
CA ILE A 719 -28.85 29.91 5.07
C ILE A 719 -29.66 29.15 4.02
N LYS A 720 -29.04 28.12 3.44
CA LYS A 720 -29.59 27.34 2.33
C LYS A 720 -30.48 26.17 2.74
N SER A 721 -30.63 25.92 4.04
CA SER A 721 -31.53 24.87 4.54
C SER A 721 -32.90 25.45 4.88
N VAL A 722 -33.95 24.82 4.36
CA VAL A 722 -35.35 25.20 4.55
C VAL A 722 -36.09 24.05 5.22
N ALA A 723 -36.89 24.34 6.23
CA ALA A 723 -37.59 23.32 6.99
C ALA A 723 -39.09 23.57 7.08
N PHE A 724 -39.90 22.53 7.27
CA PHE A 724 -41.30 22.65 7.65
C PHE A 724 -41.74 21.48 8.53
N GLU A 725 -42.70 21.74 9.41
CA GLU A 725 -43.29 20.70 10.25
C GLU A 725 -44.44 20.03 9.51
N TRP A 726 -44.37 18.71 9.35
CA TRP A 726 -45.37 17.93 8.64
C TRP A 726 -46.64 17.71 9.48
N LYS A 727 -47.81 18.04 8.91
CA LYS A 727 -49.13 17.76 9.51
C LYS A 727 -50.01 17.03 8.50
N LYS A 728 -50.57 15.91 8.93
CA LYS A 728 -51.35 15.00 8.07
C LYS A 728 -52.66 15.62 7.51
N GLU A 729 -53.13 16.73 8.06
CA GLU A 729 -54.38 17.41 7.69
C GLU A 729 -54.13 18.86 7.22
N GLU A 730 -53.40 19.05 6.12
CA GLU A 730 -53.26 20.38 5.50
C GLU A 730 -54.22 20.57 4.32
N GLY A 731 -54.84 21.74 4.27
CA GLY A 731 -55.89 22.08 3.32
C GLY A 731 -55.32 22.40 1.95
N VAL A 732 -55.96 21.87 0.90
CA VAL A 732 -55.65 22.26 -0.47
C VAL A 732 -56.01 23.73 -0.66
N ASN A 733 -55.06 24.53 -1.12
CA ASN A 733 -55.27 25.91 -1.49
C ASN A 733 -56.25 25.98 -2.68
N PRO A 734 -57.50 26.45 -2.48
CA PRO A 734 -58.48 26.48 -3.56
C PRO A 734 -58.14 27.52 -4.64
N SER A 735 -57.19 28.45 -4.39
CA SER A 735 -56.72 29.45 -5.35
C SER A 735 -55.38 29.11 -6.02
N PHE A 736 -54.81 27.92 -5.76
CA PHE A 736 -53.59 27.51 -6.45
C PHE A 736 -53.85 27.22 -7.93
N ASP A 737 -53.22 27.99 -8.80
CA ASP A 737 -53.23 27.78 -10.26
C ASP A 737 -51.87 27.23 -10.70
N ALA A 738 -51.86 25.94 -11.07
CA ALA A 738 -50.63 25.25 -11.50
C ALA A 738 -50.01 25.87 -12.76
N LYS A 739 -50.81 26.41 -13.68
CA LYS A 739 -50.30 27.04 -14.91
C LYS A 739 -49.65 28.38 -14.62
N GLU A 740 -50.23 29.15 -13.72
CA GLU A 740 -49.65 30.41 -13.28
C GLU A 740 -48.37 30.19 -12.47
N PHE A 741 -48.34 29.16 -11.62
CA PHE A 741 -47.13 28.74 -10.92
C PHE A 741 -46.01 28.36 -11.90
N GLU A 742 -46.28 27.49 -12.87
CA GLU A 742 -45.32 27.08 -13.89
C GLU A 742 -44.77 28.28 -14.68
N ARG A 743 -45.62 29.26 -14.99
CA ARG A 743 -45.22 30.50 -15.69
C ARG A 743 -44.27 31.39 -14.86
N LEU A 744 -44.35 31.30 -13.54
CA LEU A 744 -43.51 32.07 -12.61
C LEU A 744 -42.20 31.36 -12.25
N CYS A 745 -42.06 30.09 -12.62
CA CYS A 745 -40.81 29.34 -12.48
C CYS A 745 -39.80 29.70 -13.58
N GLY A 746 -38.52 29.46 -13.33
CA GLY A 746 -37.47 29.62 -14.34
C GLY A 746 -36.13 29.04 -13.90
N ASP A 747 -35.10 29.26 -14.70
CA ASP A 747 -33.75 28.75 -14.46
C ASP A 747 -32.63 29.79 -14.72
N VAL A 748 -31.49 29.56 -14.09
CA VAL A 748 -30.25 30.32 -14.25
C VAL A 748 -29.13 29.33 -14.56
N LYS A 749 -28.40 29.57 -15.65
CA LYS A 749 -27.20 28.82 -16.03
C LYS A 749 -25.98 29.67 -15.79
N TYR A 750 -24.99 29.08 -15.12
CA TYR A 750 -23.70 29.68 -14.84
C TYR A 750 -22.59 28.78 -15.38
N ASN A 751 -21.70 29.39 -16.16
CA ASN A 751 -20.47 28.75 -16.59
C ASN A 751 -19.30 29.71 -16.35
N PRO A 752 -18.32 29.32 -15.51
CA PRO A 752 -17.26 30.22 -15.08
C PRO A 752 -16.26 30.56 -16.18
N VAL A 753 -16.26 29.83 -17.30
CA VAL A 753 -15.39 30.13 -18.46
C VAL A 753 -16.15 30.80 -19.61
N GLU A 754 -17.42 31.16 -19.40
CA GLU A 754 -18.20 31.84 -20.42
C GLU A 754 -17.68 33.26 -20.64
N ILE A 755 -17.17 33.52 -21.85
CA ILE A 755 -16.71 34.84 -22.27
C ILE A 755 -17.76 35.44 -23.19
N LEU A 756 -18.52 36.42 -22.69
CA LEU A 756 -19.47 37.17 -23.49
C LEU A 756 -18.75 38.32 -24.22
N HIS A 757 -18.54 38.17 -25.53
CA HIS A 757 -18.08 39.27 -26.37
C HIS A 757 -19.26 40.17 -26.76
N ASN A 758 -19.12 41.49 -26.63
CA ASN A 758 -20.16 42.44 -27.01
C ASN A 758 -20.49 42.32 -28.50
N GLN A 759 -21.78 42.13 -28.81
CA GLN A 759 -22.29 42.11 -30.16
C GLN A 759 -22.46 43.54 -30.70
N GLY A 760 -21.36 44.19 -31.09
CA GLY A 760 -21.38 45.51 -31.72
C GLY A 760 -21.56 45.47 -33.24
N GLU A 761 -21.93 46.60 -33.86
CA GLU A 761 -22.29 46.71 -35.28
C GLU A 761 -21.14 46.51 -36.29
N ASN A 762 -19.89 46.27 -35.85
CA ASN A 762 -18.71 46.11 -36.71
C ASN A 762 -17.91 44.83 -36.38
N TYR A 763 -18.41 43.65 -36.76
CA TYR A 763 -17.70 42.37 -36.59
C TYR A 763 -16.68 42.09 -37.70
N THR A 764 -15.45 41.74 -37.33
CA THR A 764 -14.49 41.14 -38.28
C THR A 764 -14.68 39.62 -38.37
N GLN A 765 -14.16 38.98 -39.42
CA GLN A 765 -14.18 37.51 -39.56
C GLN A 765 -13.42 36.81 -38.42
N THR A 766 -12.36 37.44 -37.90
CA THR A 766 -11.59 36.94 -36.75
C THR A 766 -12.42 36.96 -35.47
N ASP A 767 -13.24 37.99 -35.25
CA ASP A 767 -14.12 38.08 -34.08
C ASP A 767 -15.21 36.99 -34.09
N GLN A 768 -15.75 36.66 -35.28
CA GLN A 768 -16.68 35.52 -35.43
C GLN A 768 -16.00 34.19 -35.10
N GLN A 769 -14.77 34.01 -35.56
CA GLN A 769 -13.99 32.79 -35.28
C GLN A 769 -13.66 32.66 -33.78
N ILE A 770 -13.28 33.75 -33.12
CA ILE A 770 -13.00 33.77 -31.68
C ILE A 770 -14.26 33.39 -30.88
N ASN A 771 -15.42 33.97 -31.22
CA ASN A 771 -16.66 33.65 -30.54
C ASN A 771 -17.07 32.18 -30.67
N GLU A 772 -16.89 31.60 -31.87
CA GLU A 772 -17.17 30.19 -32.07
C GLU A 772 -16.23 29.29 -31.24
N ILE A 773 -14.95 29.65 -31.13
CA ILE A 773 -13.99 28.91 -30.29
C ILE A 773 -14.32 29.07 -28.80
N CYS A 774 -14.66 30.28 -28.33
CA CYS A 774 -15.10 30.51 -26.95
C CYS A 774 -16.35 29.70 -26.62
N LYS A 775 -17.34 29.67 -27.52
CA LYS A 775 -18.56 28.88 -27.35
C LYS A 775 -18.23 27.39 -27.25
N GLN A 776 -17.39 26.87 -28.15
CA GLN A 776 -16.94 25.48 -28.11
C GLN A 776 -16.19 25.16 -26.79
N GLY A 777 -15.29 26.03 -26.36
CA GLY A 777 -14.56 25.88 -25.10
C GLY A 777 -15.49 25.86 -23.89
N THR A 778 -16.48 26.75 -23.87
CA THR A 778 -17.52 26.85 -22.84
C THR A 778 -18.37 25.57 -22.77
N GLU A 779 -18.79 25.04 -23.92
CA GLU A 779 -19.55 23.78 -24.00
C GLU A 779 -18.72 22.56 -23.58
N LEU A 780 -17.43 22.51 -23.97
CA LEU A 780 -16.51 21.44 -23.58
C LEU A 780 -16.26 21.45 -22.08
N TYR A 781 -16.13 22.65 -21.49
CA TYR A 781 -15.98 22.82 -20.06
C TYR A 781 -17.22 22.32 -19.30
N ALA A 782 -18.42 22.68 -19.76
CA ALA A 782 -19.66 22.19 -19.17
C ALA A 782 -19.81 20.66 -19.24
N LYS A 783 -19.19 20.01 -20.24
CA LYS A 783 -19.13 18.54 -20.39
C LYS A 783 -17.99 17.88 -19.61
N GLY A 784 -17.24 18.64 -18.80
CA GLY A 784 -16.10 18.13 -18.03
C GLY A 784 -14.85 17.81 -18.86
N ARG A 785 -14.78 18.22 -20.13
CA ARG A 785 -13.64 17.99 -21.02
C ARG A 785 -12.59 19.10 -20.88
N LEU A 786 -12.00 19.19 -19.69
CA LEU A 786 -11.11 20.29 -19.28
C LEU A 786 -9.93 20.50 -20.25
N ASP A 787 -9.26 19.44 -20.69
CA ASP A 787 -8.12 19.56 -21.61
C ASP A 787 -8.52 20.13 -22.97
N LEU A 788 -9.67 19.72 -23.50
CA LEU A 788 -10.17 20.23 -24.78
C LEU A 788 -10.66 21.67 -24.65
N ALA A 789 -11.31 22.01 -23.53
CA ALA A 789 -11.70 23.38 -23.23
C ALA A 789 -10.46 24.29 -23.12
N LEU A 790 -9.40 23.83 -22.46
CA LEU A 790 -8.14 24.57 -22.34
C LEU A 790 -7.54 24.87 -23.72
N VAL A 791 -7.51 23.88 -24.63
CA VAL A 791 -7.04 24.06 -26.01
C VAL A 791 -7.85 25.13 -26.75
N CYS A 792 -9.17 25.18 -26.56
CA CYS A 792 -9.99 26.24 -27.15
C CYS A 792 -9.55 27.62 -26.67
N PHE A 793 -9.40 27.84 -25.36
CA PHE A 793 -9.03 29.15 -24.83
C PHE A 793 -7.56 29.51 -25.07
N GLN A 794 -6.66 28.52 -25.23
CA GLN A 794 -5.30 28.74 -25.74
C GLN A 794 -5.31 29.27 -27.17
N ARG A 795 -6.13 28.66 -28.04
CA ARG A 795 -6.30 29.12 -29.41
C ARG A 795 -6.90 30.54 -29.48
N VAL A 796 -7.76 30.90 -28.55
CA VAL A 796 -8.26 32.29 -28.43
C VAL A 796 -7.11 33.25 -28.12
N THR A 797 -6.24 32.91 -27.16
CA THR A 797 -5.06 33.74 -26.85
C THR A 797 -4.02 33.78 -27.97
N ASP A 798 -3.94 32.75 -28.82
CA ASP A 798 -3.10 32.76 -30.03
C ASP A 798 -3.64 33.71 -31.11
N LEU A 799 -4.98 33.81 -31.22
CA LEU A 799 -5.64 34.69 -32.19
C LEU A 799 -5.74 36.14 -31.71
N SER A 800 -5.85 36.35 -30.40
CA SER A 800 -5.94 37.67 -29.79
C SER A 800 -5.38 37.62 -28.37
N THR A 801 -4.15 38.07 -28.20
CA THR A 801 -3.46 38.13 -26.90
C THR A 801 -4.07 39.15 -25.94
N SER A 802 -4.90 40.08 -26.44
CA SER A 802 -5.62 41.08 -25.66
C SER A 802 -7.07 40.70 -25.37
N MET A 803 -7.51 39.49 -25.72
CA MET A 803 -8.89 39.05 -25.44
C MET A 803 -9.11 38.93 -23.93
N ALA A 804 -9.89 39.85 -23.38
CA ALA A 804 -10.29 39.85 -21.97
C ALA A 804 -11.03 38.54 -21.62
N GLY A 805 -10.67 37.92 -20.50
CA GLY A 805 -11.28 36.70 -20.01
C GLY A 805 -10.70 35.40 -20.57
N ALA A 806 -9.88 35.44 -21.61
CA ALA A 806 -9.33 34.21 -22.21
C ALA A 806 -8.29 33.55 -21.30
N PHE A 807 -7.40 34.32 -20.68
CA PHE A 807 -6.46 33.79 -19.71
C PHE A 807 -7.14 33.48 -18.37
N TYR A 808 -8.19 34.24 -17.99
CA TYR A 808 -9.05 33.89 -16.86
C TYR A 808 -9.69 32.50 -17.05
N ALA A 809 -10.29 32.23 -18.21
CA ALA A 809 -10.88 30.94 -18.53
C ALA A 809 -9.84 29.81 -18.46
N GLN A 810 -8.61 30.02 -18.97
CA GLN A 810 -7.52 29.07 -18.80
C GLN A 810 -7.19 28.83 -17.32
N GLY A 811 -7.11 29.90 -16.51
CA GLY A 811 -6.87 29.83 -15.06
C GLY A 811 -7.92 29.01 -14.33
N VAL A 812 -9.21 29.26 -14.61
CA VAL A 812 -10.35 28.50 -14.07
C VAL A 812 -10.24 27.01 -14.45
N ILE A 813 -9.95 26.70 -15.70
CA ILE A 813 -9.84 25.31 -16.19
C ILE A 813 -8.70 24.57 -15.51
N LEU A 814 -7.55 25.22 -15.38
CA LEU A 814 -6.36 24.66 -14.74
C LEU A 814 -6.58 24.46 -13.24
N ALA A 815 -7.17 25.46 -12.56
CA ALA A 815 -7.52 25.36 -11.14
C ALA A 815 -8.53 24.24 -10.88
N ARG A 816 -9.55 24.09 -11.73
CA ARG A 816 -10.50 22.97 -11.64
C ARG A 816 -9.84 21.61 -11.90
N GLY A 817 -8.80 21.57 -12.72
CA GLY A 817 -7.97 20.40 -12.96
C GLY A 817 -6.92 20.14 -11.87
N GLY A 818 -6.85 20.95 -10.82
CA GLY A 818 -5.86 20.82 -9.75
C GLY A 818 -4.43 21.27 -10.11
N LYS A 819 -4.28 22.00 -11.22
CA LYS A 819 -3.00 22.54 -11.76
C LYS A 819 -2.82 23.98 -11.32
N PHE A 820 -2.59 24.19 -10.02
CA PHE A 820 -2.67 25.50 -9.38
C PHE A 820 -1.53 26.44 -9.79
N GLU A 821 -0.31 25.94 -9.96
CA GLU A 821 0.82 26.74 -10.42
C GLU A 821 0.64 27.22 -11.87
N GLU A 822 0.15 26.37 -12.78
CA GLU A 822 -0.18 26.79 -14.14
C GLU A 822 -1.38 27.75 -14.17
N ALA A 823 -2.36 27.55 -13.29
CA ALA A 823 -3.50 28.46 -13.15
C ALA A 823 -3.04 29.86 -12.71
N MET A 824 -2.11 29.95 -11.75
CA MET A 824 -1.51 31.23 -11.33
C MET A 824 -0.86 31.96 -12.51
N GLN A 825 -0.05 31.26 -13.30
CA GLN A 825 0.62 31.86 -14.47
C GLN A 825 -0.37 32.37 -15.51
N ALA A 826 -1.47 31.66 -15.75
CA ALA A 826 -2.53 32.12 -16.64
C ALA A 826 -3.19 33.39 -16.09
N LEU A 827 -3.55 33.40 -14.80
CA LEU A 827 -4.20 34.54 -14.16
C LEU A 827 -3.29 35.77 -14.08
N GLU A 828 -1.99 35.60 -13.85
CA GLU A 828 -1.01 36.69 -13.91
C GLU A 828 -0.95 37.32 -15.31
N LYS A 829 -1.03 36.52 -16.37
CA LYS A 829 -1.14 37.04 -17.75
C LYS A 829 -2.45 37.80 -17.96
N GLU A 830 -3.55 37.32 -17.40
CA GLU A 830 -4.84 38.03 -17.45
C GLU A 830 -4.74 39.39 -16.74
N THR A 831 -4.07 39.48 -15.59
CA THR A 831 -3.90 40.78 -14.89
C THR A 831 -3.13 41.82 -15.69
N ALA A 832 -2.30 41.39 -16.65
CA ALA A 832 -1.58 42.28 -17.55
C ALA A 832 -2.42 42.77 -18.75
N ASN A 833 -3.64 42.25 -18.92
CA ASN A 833 -4.56 42.67 -19.99
C ASN A 833 -5.10 44.09 -19.68
N PRO A 834 -5.24 45.00 -20.68
CA PRO A 834 -5.81 46.33 -20.48
C PRO A 834 -7.21 46.37 -19.84
N SER A 835 -7.99 45.29 -19.99
CA SER A 835 -9.31 45.15 -19.37
C SER A 835 -9.46 43.72 -18.83
N PRO A 836 -8.83 43.37 -17.70
CA PRO A 836 -8.83 42.02 -17.17
C PRO A 836 -10.23 41.60 -16.73
N HIS A 837 -10.51 40.29 -16.76
CA HIS A 837 -11.76 39.77 -16.19
C HIS A 837 -11.88 40.16 -14.70
N PRO A 838 -13.05 40.62 -14.22
CA PRO A 838 -13.21 41.19 -12.87
C PRO A 838 -12.88 40.22 -11.74
N ASN A 839 -13.06 38.91 -11.96
CA ASN A 839 -12.83 37.89 -10.93
C ASN A 839 -11.37 37.37 -10.89
N THR A 840 -10.51 37.85 -11.79
CA THR A 840 -9.12 37.36 -11.92
C THR A 840 -8.33 37.55 -10.62
N GLN A 841 -8.41 38.73 -10.02
CA GLN A 841 -7.64 39.04 -8.82
C GLN A 841 -8.08 38.15 -7.64
N GLY A 842 -9.38 37.99 -7.42
CA GLY A 842 -9.90 37.15 -6.34
C GLY A 842 -9.49 35.69 -6.48
N LEU A 843 -9.61 35.11 -7.69
CA LEU A 843 -9.18 33.73 -7.93
C LEU A 843 -7.66 33.56 -7.76
N LEU A 844 -6.87 34.55 -8.21
CA LEU A 844 -5.42 34.52 -8.04
C LEU A 844 -5.03 34.57 -6.56
N GLU A 845 -5.65 35.44 -5.77
CA GLU A 845 -5.45 35.54 -4.31
C GLU A 845 -5.81 34.24 -3.59
N ASP A 846 -6.93 33.61 -3.96
CA ASP A 846 -7.35 32.33 -3.41
C ASP A 846 -6.35 31.20 -3.71
N ILE A 847 -5.83 31.13 -4.94
CA ILE A 847 -4.81 30.14 -5.30
C ILE A 847 -3.49 30.42 -4.57
N TYR A 848 -3.09 31.69 -4.45
CA TYR A 848 -1.92 32.07 -3.66
C TYR A 848 -2.05 31.63 -2.20
N ALA A 849 -3.20 31.86 -1.57
CA ALA A 849 -3.47 31.43 -0.20
C ALA A 849 -3.39 29.90 -0.08
N TRP A 850 -4.04 29.16 -1.00
CA TRP A 850 -4.04 27.71 -1.03
C TRP A 850 -2.64 27.10 -1.19
N VAL A 851 -1.82 27.64 -2.11
CA VAL A 851 -0.43 27.20 -2.31
C VAL A 851 0.45 27.52 -1.10
N ASN A 852 0.23 28.67 -0.45
CA ASN A 852 0.99 29.07 0.73
C ASN A 852 0.63 28.24 1.98
N ASP A 853 -0.62 27.84 2.16
CA ASP A 853 -1.01 26.97 3.28
C ASP A 853 -0.41 25.56 3.17
N ARG A 854 -0.17 25.06 1.95
CA ARG A 854 0.64 23.84 1.73
C ARG A 854 2.13 24.00 2.06
N LYS A 855 2.65 25.22 2.19
CA LYS A 855 4.06 25.51 2.49
C LYS A 855 4.35 25.68 4.00
N LYS A 856 3.35 25.61 4.88
CA LYS A 856 3.55 25.53 6.34
C LYS A 856 4.02 24.12 6.73
N PRO A 857 5.03 23.96 7.62
CA PRO A 857 5.60 22.65 7.93
C PRO A 857 4.69 21.90 8.91
N GLU A 858 3.67 21.24 8.39
CA GLU A 858 3.12 19.99 8.92
C GLU A 858 2.27 19.33 7.83
N ILE A 859 2.33 17.99 7.79
CA ILE A 859 1.78 17.08 6.78
C ILE A 859 2.68 16.94 5.55
N ALA A 860 3.58 15.97 5.65
CA ALA A 860 4.37 15.44 4.54
C ALA A 860 3.43 14.83 3.48
N ALA A 861 2.96 15.69 2.57
CA ALA A 861 2.69 15.29 1.20
C ALA A 861 3.96 14.58 0.70
N HIS A 862 3.82 13.29 0.39
CA HIS A 862 4.83 12.59 -0.39
C HIS A 862 5.06 13.41 -1.66
N GLN A 863 6.25 13.99 -1.75
CA GLN A 863 6.72 14.73 -2.90
C GLN A 863 6.52 13.85 -4.14
N LEU A 864 5.63 14.27 -5.04
CA LEU A 864 5.61 13.80 -6.41
C LEU A 864 6.99 14.14 -7.01
N LYS A 865 7.90 13.16 -7.02
CA LYS A 865 9.08 13.21 -7.88
C LYS A 865 8.57 13.41 -9.30
N LYS A 866 8.97 14.50 -9.94
CA LYS A 866 8.82 14.71 -11.37
C LYS A 866 9.38 13.46 -12.08
N MET A 867 8.58 12.82 -12.94
CA MET A 867 9.00 11.60 -13.63
C MET A 867 10.32 11.85 -14.38
N GLU A 868 11.35 11.08 -14.05
CA GLU A 868 12.61 11.11 -14.81
C GLU A 868 12.34 10.58 -16.23
N PRO A 869 12.93 11.18 -17.28
CA PRO A 869 12.94 10.58 -18.62
C PRO A 869 13.47 9.14 -18.57
N ILE A 870 12.98 8.27 -19.46
CA ILE A 870 13.47 6.88 -19.56
C ILE A 870 14.50 6.76 -20.70
N THR A 871 15.27 5.67 -20.70
CA THR A 871 16.11 5.30 -21.84
C THR A 871 15.48 4.14 -22.61
N ILE A 872 15.19 4.30 -23.90
CA ILE A 872 14.77 3.20 -24.78
C ILE A 872 16.00 2.73 -25.56
N PHE A 873 16.24 1.42 -25.61
CA PHE A 873 17.28 0.86 -26.45
C PHE A 873 16.77 -0.30 -27.30
N ALA A 874 17.32 -0.40 -28.50
CA ALA A 874 16.94 -1.39 -29.50
C ALA A 874 18.15 -1.71 -30.40
N ILE A 875 18.11 -2.87 -31.06
CA ILE A 875 19.04 -3.21 -32.14
C ILE A 875 18.23 -3.39 -33.43
N PRO A 876 18.22 -2.38 -34.32
CA PRO A 876 17.49 -2.46 -35.57
C PRO A 876 18.07 -3.53 -36.50
N LYS A 877 17.21 -4.05 -37.38
CA LYS A 877 17.57 -4.78 -38.59
C LYS A 877 18.01 -3.79 -39.67
N ALA A 878 18.59 -4.29 -40.76
CA ALA A 878 18.94 -3.46 -41.91
C ALA A 878 17.72 -2.68 -42.46
N PHE A 879 17.87 -1.36 -42.64
CA PHE A 879 16.82 -0.46 -43.13
C PHE A 879 16.65 -0.62 -44.65
N LYS A 880 16.01 -1.72 -45.07
CA LYS A 880 15.72 -2.05 -46.47
C LYS A 880 14.27 -2.49 -46.67
N GLY A 881 13.71 -2.13 -47.82
CA GLY A 881 12.37 -2.56 -48.21
C GLY A 881 11.31 -2.13 -47.17
N HIS A 882 10.39 -3.02 -46.84
CA HIS A 882 9.31 -2.72 -45.89
C HIS A 882 9.81 -2.60 -44.43
N ILE A 883 10.94 -3.22 -44.08
CA ILE A 883 11.55 -3.10 -42.75
C ILE A 883 11.97 -1.67 -42.44
N ASP A 884 12.39 -0.90 -43.45
CA ASP A 884 12.69 0.55 -43.28
C ASP A 884 11.46 1.32 -42.77
N ILE A 885 10.29 1.08 -43.36
CA ILE A 885 9.02 1.72 -42.95
C ILE A 885 8.65 1.34 -41.53
N ILE A 886 8.72 0.04 -41.21
CA ILE A 886 8.38 -0.51 -39.88
C ILE A 886 9.24 0.14 -38.80
N GLN A 887 10.56 0.17 -38.98
CA GLN A 887 11.48 0.70 -37.98
C GLN A 887 11.40 2.21 -37.86
N ARG A 888 11.16 2.93 -38.96
CA ARG A 888 10.93 4.38 -38.93
C ARG A 888 9.64 4.73 -38.18
N ASN A 889 8.58 3.94 -38.33
CA ASN A 889 7.35 4.13 -37.56
C ASN A 889 7.57 3.90 -36.07
N ALA A 890 8.24 2.81 -35.70
CA ALA A 890 8.55 2.49 -34.32
C ALA A 890 9.38 3.63 -33.66
N ILE A 891 10.54 3.96 -34.23
CA ILE A 891 11.46 4.95 -33.64
C ILE A 891 10.82 6.33 -33.54
N LYS A 892 10.08 6.79 -34.56
CA LYS A 892 9.39 8.09 -34.51
C LYS A 892 8.31 8.13 -33.43
N SER A 893 7.62 7.02 -33.18
CA SER A 893 6.64 6.95 -32.09
C SER A 893 7.31 7.11 -30.72
N TRP A 894 8.49 6.50 -30.54
CA TRP A 894 9.25 6.58 -29.28
C TRP A 894 9.72 8.01 -29.00
N MET A 895 10.14 8.73 -30.03
CA MET A 895 10.58 10.14 -29.92
C MET A 895 9.47 11.09 -29.46
N LEU A 896 8.19 10.68 -29.57
CA LEU A 896 7.02 11.49 -29.23
C LEU A 896 6.44 11.18 -27.85
N LEU A 897 7.00 10.21 -27.12
CA LEU A 897 6.61 9.94 -25.73
C LEU A 897 6.90 11.16 -24.85
N GLN A 898 6.10 11.35 -23.80
CA GLN A 898 6.29 12.39 -22.80
C GLN A 898 6.36 11.78 -21.39
N PRO A 899 7.42 12.07 -20.60
CA PRO A 899 8.61 12.86 -20.96
C PRO A 899 9.42 12.20 -22.10
N GLN A 900 10.09 13.02 -22.92
CA GLN A 900 10.84 12.54 -24.09
C GLN A 900 12.00 11.60 -23.67
N PRO A 901 12.07 10.37 -24.20
CA PRO A 901 13.08 9.41 -23.80
C PRO A 901 14.44 9.68 -24.46
N GLU A 902 15.51 9.23 -23.80
CA GLU A 902 16.79 8.99 -24.47
C GLU A 902 16.64 7.71 -25.32
N ILE A 903 17.05 7.74 -26.59
CA ILE A 903 16.97 6.56 -27.47
C ILE A 903 18.38 6.15 -27.91
N ILE A 904 18.69 4.87 -27.71
CA ILE A 904 19.96 4.25 -28.08
C ILE A 904 19.72 3.15 -29.12
N LEU A 905 20.25 3.33 -30.33
CA LEU A 905 20.28 2.30 -31.35
C LEU A 905 21.62 1.56 -31.30
N LEU A 906 21.56 0.25 -31.15
CA LEU A 906 22.72 -0.62 -31.03
C LEU A 906 22.98 -1.39 -32.34
N GLY A 907 24.20 -1.87 -32.53
CA GLY A 907 24.57 -2.70 -33.67
C GLY A 907 24.93 -1.91 -34.93
N ASN A 908 25.40 -2.63 -35.95
CA ASN A 908 25.97 -2.06 -37.17
C ASN A 908 25.27 -2.51 -38.45
N ASP A 909 24.02 -2.95 -38.36
CA ASP A 909 23.21 -3.28 -39.53
C ASP A 909 23.02 -2.07 -40.44
N GLU A 910 22.95 -2.32 -41.74
CA GLU A 910 22.92 -1.27 -42.77
C GLU A 910 21.78 -0.26 -42.55
N GLY A 911 22.11 1.04 -42.57
CA GLY A 911 21.17 2.13 -42.35
C GLY A 911 21.04 2.58 -40.88
N THR A 912 21.55 1.81 -39.91
CA THR A 912 21.36 2.14 -38.48
C THR A 912 22.05 3.45 -38.08
N ALA A 913 23.29 3.66 -38.55
CA ALA A 913 24.05 4.88 -38.25
C ALA A 913 23.42 6.12 -38.92
N GLU A 914 22.95 5.95 -40.16
CA GLU A 914 22.29 6.99 -40.94
C GLU A 914 20.98 7.43 -40.28
N ILE A 915 20.16 6.48 -39.81
CA ILE A 915 18.89 6.76 -39.12
C ILE A 915 19.13 7.41 -37.76
N ALA A 916 20.11 6.93 -36.99
CA ALA A 916 20.49 7.55 -35.74
C ALA A 916 20.95 9.00 -35.95
N GLY A 917 21.72 9.26 -37.01
CA GLY A 917 22.10 10.61 -37.42
C GLY A 917 20.90 11.46 -37.86
N GLU A 918 20.01 10.91 -38.69
CA GLU A 918 18.79 11.58 -39.18
C GLU A 918 17.89 12.06 -38.04
N PHE A 919 17.72 11.22 -37.01
CA PHE A 919 16.84 11.50 -35.86
C PHE A 919 17.56 12.05 -34.64
N ASN A 920 18.87 12.31 -34.73
CA ASN A 920 19.71 12.80 -33.63
C ASN A 920 19.64 11.89 -32.38
N LEU A 921 19.78 10.58 -32.58
CA LEU A 921 19.74 9.54 -31.55
C LEU A 921 21.15 9.03 -31.26
N LYS A 922 21.33 8.37 -30.11
CA LYS A 922 22.62 7.77 -29.75
C LYS A 922 22.81 6.46 -30.52
N HIS A 923 23.93 6.32 -31.24
CA HIS A 923 24.29 5.08 -31.94
C HIS A 923 25.49 4.41 -31.29
N ILE A 924 25.42 3.10 -31.05
CA ILE A 924 26.53 2.30 -30.55
C ILE A 924 26.72 1.08 -31.47
N PRO A 925 27.73 1.09 -32.36
CA PRO A 925 27.84 0.08 -33.42
C PRO A 925 28.30 -1.30 -32.94
N HIS A 926 28.95 -1.38 -31.78
CA HIS A 926 29.60 -2.59 -31.31
C HIS A 926 28.75 -3.31 -30.26
N VAL A 927 28.25 -4.49 -30.63
CA VAL A 927 27.65 -5.49 -29.74
C VAL A 927 28.28 -6.84 -30.07
N GLU A 928 28.55 -7.68 -29.08
CA GLU A 928 29.11 -9.00 -29.33
C GLU A 928 28.15 -9.85 -30.16
N GLN A 929 28.70 -10.60 -31.10
CA GLN A 929 27.99 -11.50 -31.97
C GLN A 929 28.48 -12.93 -31.75
N ASN A 930 27.59 -13.90 -31.96
CA ASN A 930 27.99 -15.30 -31.96
C ASN A 930 28.72 -15.68 -33.27
N LYS A 931 29.09 -16.96 -33.40
CA LYS A 931 29.77 -17.50 -34.60
C LYS A 931 29.01 -17.33 -35.92
N PHE A 932 27.70 -17.04 -35.87
CA PHE A 932 26.84 -16.82 -37.03
C PHE A 932 26.67 -15.33 -37.38
N GLY A 933 27.24 -14.43 -36.59
CA GLY A 933 27.05 -12.99 -36.73
C GLY A 933 25.79 -12.45 -36.04
N THR A 934 25.05 -13.29 -35.30
CA THR A 934 23.84 -12.85 -34.59
C THR A 934 24.22 -12.12 -33.29
N PRO A 935 23.68 -10.91 -33.04
CA PRO A 935 23.92 -10.18 -31.79
C PRO A 935 23.49 -10.96 -30.55
N LEU A 936 24.24 -10.80 -29.46
CA LEU A 936 24.01 -11.46 -28.19
C LEU A 936 23.28 -10.56 -27.19
N LEU A 937 22.22 -11.09 -26.56
CA LEU A 937 21.35 -10.35 -25.64
C LEU A 937 22.10 -9.79 -24.43
N ASN A 938 23.00 -10.57 -23.83
CA ASN A 938 23.79 -10.17 -22.67
C ASN A 938 24.70 -8.97 -22.96
N SER A 939 25.37 -8.98 -24.11
CA SER A 939 26.22 -7.88 -24.57
C SER A 939 25.37 -6.65 -24.87
N MET A 940 24.23 -6.82 -25.55
CA MET A 940 23.32 -5.73 -25.88
C MET A 940 22.80 -5.01 -24.63
N PHE A 941 22.32 -5.74 -23.62
CA PHE A 941 21.84 -5.17 -22.36
C PHE A 941 22.97 -4.47 -21.60
N ALA A 942 24.15 -5.10 -21.50
CA ALA A 942 25.30 -4.49 -20.83
C ALA A 942 25.77 -3.20 -21.50
N VAL A 943 25.81 -3.17 -22.85
CA VAL A 943 26.18 -1.98 -23.62
C VAL A 943 25.13 -0.87 -23.47
N ALA A 944 23.84 -1.21 -23.53
CA ALA A 944 22.75 -0.27 -23.31
C ALA A 944 22.83 0.36 -21.93
N GLU A 945 22.96 -0.47 -20.89
CA GLU A 945 23.10 -0.01 -19.51
C GLU A 945 24.33 0.87 -19.35
N ALA A 946 25.51 0.46 -19.82
CA ALA A 946 26.71 1.27 -19.70
C ALA A 946 26.59 2.65 -20.35
N ASN A 947 25.67 2.80 -21.31
CA ASN A 947 25.49 4.02 -22.09
C ASN A 947 24.18 4.76 -21.82
N SER A 948 23.31 4.26 -20.94
CA SER A 948 22.08 4.96 -20.56
C SER A 948 22.36 6.06 -19.55
N SER A 949 21.73 7.21 -19.78
CA SER A 949 21.78 8.36 -18.87
C SER A 949 20.72 8.26 -17.76
N ASN A 950 19.62 7.54 -18.01
CA ASN A 950 18.51 7.44 -17.07
C ASN A 950 18.53 6.14 -16.26
N SER A 951 17.91 6.22 -15.06
CA SER A 951 17.79 5.13 -14.10
C SER A 951 16.82 4.03 -14.56
N ILE A 952 15.76 4.41 -15.27
CA ILE A 952 14.77 3.50 -15.88
C ILE A 952 15.10 3.32 -17.35
N ILE A 953 15.20 2.07 -17.79
CA ILE A 953 15.49 1.72 -19.17
C ILE A 953 14.49 0.71 -19.71
N ALA A 954 14.28 0.73 -21.02
CA ALA A 954 13.36 -0.13 -21.73
C ALA A 954 14.05 -0.76 -22.94
N TYR A 955 14.09 -2.09 -22.98
CA TYR A 955 14.36 -2.80 -24.23
C TYR A 955 13.07 -2.86 -25.04
N VAL A 956 13.12 -2.47 -26.31
CA VAL A 956 11.96 -2.47 -27.22
C VAL A 956 12.39 -2.98 -28.59
N ASN A 957 11.70 -3.97 -29.14
CA ASN A 957 11.97 -4.43 -30.52
C ASN A 957 11.68 -3.29 -31.52
N ALA A 958 12.51 -3.15 -32.56
CA ALA A 958 12.43 -2.04 -33.52
C ALA A 958 11.21 -2.10 -34.47
N ASP A 959 10.32 -3.06 -34.30
CA ASP A 959 9.03 -3.19 -35.00
C ASP A 959 7.83 -2.78 -34.12
N ILE A 960 8.07 -2.34 -32.88
CA ILE A 960 7.06 -1.94 -31.90
C ILE A 960 6.82 -0.43 -31.91
N ILE A 961 5.57 -0.02 -32.13
CA ILE A 961 5.10 1.35 -31.93
C ILE A 961 4.63 1.52 -30.48
N LEU A 962 5.04 2.62 -29.84
CA LEU A 962 4.64 3.02 -28.50
C LEU A 962 3.80 4.31 -28.54
N MET A 963 2.86 4.45 -27.61
CA MET A 963 2.01 5.64 -27.44
C MET A 963 2.19 6.21 -26.03
N ASN A 964 1.67 7.42 -25.76
CA ASN A 964 1.86 8.05 -24.44
C ASN A 964 1.25 7.28 -23.26
N ASP A 965 0.32 6.35 -23.51
CA ASP A 965 -0.21 5.46 -22.48
C ASP A 965 0.85 4.46 -21.94
N PHE A 966 1.90 4.15 -22.72
CA PHE A 966 3.09 3.43 -22.26
C PHE A 966 3.86 4.21 -21.18
N ALA A 967 4.08 5.51 -21.39
CA ALA A 967 4.72 6.37 -20.39
C ALA A 967 3.84 6.54 -19.15
N GLY A 968 2.52 6.68 -19.33
CA GLY A 968 1.54 6.73 -18.23
C GLY A 968 1.52 5.46 -17.37
N ALA A 969 1.69 4.28 -17.98
CA ALA A 969 1.83 3.02 -17.26
C ALA A 969 3.08 3.01 -16.35
N ILE A 970 4.24 3.46 -16.86
CA ILE A 970 5.47 3.59 -16.06
C ILE A 970 5.26 4.58 -14.91
N GLU A 971 4.62 5.72 -15.18
CA GLU A 971 4.34 6.73 -14.16
C GLU A 971 3.46 6.17 -13.03
N THR A 972 2.47 5.36 -13.40
CA THR A 972 1.59 4.67 -12.44
C THR A 972 2.39 3.75 -11.52
N ILE A 973 3.34 2.98 -12.06
CA ILE A 973 4.21 2.10 -11.27
C ILE A 973 5.02 2.91 -10.26
N LEU A 974 5.64 4.01 -10.70
CA LEU A 974 6.47 4.87 -9.86
C LEU A 974 5.67 5.60 -8.78
N LYS A 975 4.46 6.08 -9.10
CA LYS A 975 3.54 6.69 -8.13
C LYS A 975 3.13 5.73 -7.01
N ASN A 976 3.10 4.44 -7.30
CA ASN A 976 2.83 3.39 -6.30
C ASN A 976 4.09 2.93 -5.55
N GLY A 977 5.22 3.60 -5.73
CA GLY A 977 6.44 3.37 -4.95
C GLY A 977 7.16 2.06 -5.27
N LEU A 978 6.95 1.48 -6.47
CA LEU A 978 7.67 0.28 -6.89
C LEU A 978 9.04 0.66 -7.48
N ASP A 979 10.10 0.34 -6.75
CA ASP A 979 11.51 0.63 -7.09
C ASP A 979 12.30 -0.61 -7.59
N ASN A 980 11.65 -1.78 -7.68
CA ASN A 980 12.22 -3.00 -8.28
C ASN A 980 11.16 -3.75 -9.10
N PHE A 981 11.02 -3.43 -10.39
CA PHE A 981 9.96 -3.96 -11.23
C PHE A 981 10.41 -4.38 -12.63
N LEU A 982 9.60 -5.25 -13.24
CA LEU A 982 9.61 -5.53 -14.67
C LEU A 982 8.22 -5.24 -15.23
N MET A 983 8.09 -4.23 -16.10
CA MET A 983 6.86 -3.99 -16.86
C MET A 983 6.92 -4.71 -18.21
N VAL A 984 5.90 -5.53 -18.46
CA VAL A 984 5.68 -6.28 -19.70
C VAL A 984 4.18 -6.27 -20.04
N GLY A 985 3.80 -6.67 -21.24
CA GLY A 985 2.39 -6.76 -21.63
C GLY A 985 2.22 -7.35 -23.03
N GLN A 986 1.00 -7.74 -23.36
CA GLN A 986 0.64 -8.19 -24.70
C GLN A 986 0.70 -7.02 -25.69
N ARG A 987 0.78 -7.36 -26.96
CA ARG A 987 0.83 -6.43 -28.09
C ARG A 987 -0.26 -6.72 -29.10
N TRP A 988 -0.64 -5.69 -29.85
CA TRP A 988 -1.56 -5.79 -30.96
C TRP A 988 -0.81 -5.95 -32.27
N ASP A 989 -1.12 -7.00 -33.02
CA ASP A 989 -0.58 -7.23 -34.35
C ASP A 989 -1.42 -6.51 -35.40
N VAL A 990 -0.77 -5.65 -36.17
CA VAL A 990 -1.40 -4.87 -37.24
C VAL A 990 -0.52 -4.88 -38.48
N GLU A 991 -1.12 -5.08 -39.64
CA GLU A 991 -0.44 -4.90 -40.92
C GLU A 991 -0.40 -3.41 -41.30
N LEU A 992 0.79 -2.80 -41.22
CA LEU A 992 1.04 -1.42 -41.65
C LEU A 992 2.01 -1.41 -42.83
N ARG A 993 1.57 -0.90 -43.98
CA ARG A 993 2.39 -0.83 -45.21
C ARG A 993 3.02 0.53 -45.47
N ASP A 994 2.52 1.57 -44.82
CA ASP A 994 2.89 2.96 -45.08
C ASP A 994 3.49 3.63 -43.83
N LEU A 995 4.22 4.73 -44.05
CA LEU A 995 4.70 5.60 -42.97
C LEU A 995 3.51 6.30 -42.29
N ILE A 996 3.50 6.28 -40.96
CA ILE A 996 2.53 7.03 -40.17
C ILE A 996 2.85 8.53 -40.28
N ASN A 997 1.81 9.34 -40.51
CA ASN A 997 1.94 10.79 -40.47
C ASN A 997 2.00 11.31 -39.02
N PHE A 998 3.20 11.30 -38.42
CA PHE A 998 3.42 11.77 -37.05
C PHE A 998 3.25 13.28 -36.85
N LYS A 999 3.09 14.08 -37.92
CA LYS A 999 2.73 15.50 -37.79
C LYS A 999 1.25 15.70 -37.47
N ASP A 1000 0.43 14.67 -37.66
CA ASP A 1000 -0.96 14.68 -37.27
C ASP A 1000 -1.07 14.42 -35.77
N ASN A 1001 -1.55 15.41 -35.01
CA ASN A 1001 -1.74 15.29 -33.56
C ASN A 1001 -2.79 14.23 -33.15
N LYS A 1002 -3.51 13.64 -34.12
CA LYS A 1002 -4.44 12.52 -33.92
C LYS A 1002 -3.87 11.17 -34.35
N TRP A 1003 -2.58 11.04 -34.65
CA TRP A 1003 -1.99 9.79 -35.15
C TRP A 1003 -2.22 8.61 -34.19
N GLU A 1004 -2.09 8.81 -32.87
CA GLU A 1004 -2.35 7.77 -31.86
C GLU A 1004 -3.82 7.29 -31.93
N ASN A 1005 -4.77 8.23 -31.98
CA ASN A 1005 -6.20 7.91 -32.06
C ASN A 1005 -6.57 7.19 -33.37
N LYS A 1006 -5.95 7.58 -34.49
CA LYS A 1006 -6.14 6.90 -35.78
C LYS A 1006 -5.60 5.48 -35.74
N LEU A 1007 -4.43 5.27 -35.14
CA LEU A 1007 -3.85 3.94 -34.99
C LEU A 1007 -4.66 3.08 -34.02
N LYS A 1008 -5.14 3.62 -32.89
CA LYS A 1008 -6.09 2.94 -31.98
C LYS A 1008 -7.38 2.55 -32.69
N SER A 1009 -7.92 3.42 -33.54
CA SER A 1009 -9.09 3.10 -34.37
C SER A 1009 -8.82 1.97 -35.36
N LEU A 1010 -7.63 1.91 -35.95
CA LEU A 1010 -7.23 0.84 -36.85
C LEU A 1010 -7.03 -0.50 -36.11
N ILE A 1011 -6.46 -0.47 -34.91
CA ILE A 1011 -6.30 -1.64 -34.04
C ILE A 1011 -7.68 -2.21 -33.68
N ASN A 1012 -8.64 -1.36 -33.32
CA ASN A 1012 -10.00 -1.82 -33.00
C ASN A 1012 -10.70 -2.48 -34.20
N ASP A 1013 -10.35 -2.09 -35.43
CA ASP A 1013 -10.96 -2.64 -36.66
C ASP A 1013 -10.24 -3.90 -37.16
N LYS A 1014 -8.90 -3.92 -37.11
CA LYS A 1014 -8.06 -4.94 -37.79
C LYS A 1014 -6.98 -5.57 -36.92
N GLY A 1015 -6.81 -5.11 -35.69
CA GLY A 1015 -5.75 -5.58 -34.80
C GLY A 1015 -6.08 -6.93 -34.18
N ILE A 1016 -5.04 -7.73 -33.95
CA ILE A 1016 -5.14 -9.01 -33.23
C ILE A 1016 -4.29 -8.92 -31.97
N LEU A 1017 -4.90 -9.07 -30.80
CA LEU A 1017 -4.15 -9.11 -29.54
C LEU A 1017 -3.36 -10.44 -29.48
N HIS A 1018 -2.04 -10.35 -29.42
CA HIS A 1018 -1.14 -11.50 -29.47
C HIS A 1018 -1.18 -12.31 -28.18
N ALA A 1019 -0.78 -13.59 -28.22
CA ALA A 1019 -0.76 -14.46 -27.03
C ALA A 1019 0.17 -13.93 -25.91
N ILE A 1020 -0.14 -14.25 -24.66
CA ILE A 1020 0.60 -13.86 -23.43
C ILE A 1020 2.08 -14.28 -23.39
N THR A 1021 2.53 -15.10 -24.34
CA THR A 1021 3.91 -15.55 -24.49
C THR A 1021 4.75 -14.62 -25.37
N GLY A 1022 4.13 -13.86 -26.29
CA GLY A 1022 4.84 -12.95 -27.18
C GLY A 1022 5.07 -11.60 -26.53
N VAL A 1023 6.30 -11.35 -26.10
CA VAL A 1023 6.70 -10.14 -25.36
C VAL A 1023 7.85 -9.44 -26.08
N ASP A 1024 7.59 -8.23 -26.55
CA ASP A 1024 8.52 -7.48 -27.41
C ASP A 1024 9.05 -6.19 -26.76
N TYR A 1025 8.73 -5.98 -25.48
CA TYR A 1025 9.29 -4.90 -24.68
C TYR A 1025 9.44 -5.29 -23.20
N PHE A 1026 10.42 -4.68 -22.54
CA PHE A 1026 10.74 -4.91 -21.13
C PHE A 1026 11.19 -3.60 -20.51
N VAL A 1027 10.46 -3.07 -19.51
CA VAL A 1027 10.87 -1.85 -18.77
C VAL A 1027 11.29 -2.21 -17.36
N PHE A 1028 12.46 -1.71 -16.94
CA PHE A 1028 13.09 -2.07 -15.68
C PHE A 1028 14.12 -1.01 -15.26
N PHE A 1029 14.62 -1.09 -14.02
CA PHE A 1029 15.72 -0.24 -13.56
C PHE A 1029 17.07 -0.74 -14.07
N LYS A 1030 17.98 0.17 -14.41
CA LYS A 1030 19.35 -0.14 -14.79
C LYS A 1030 20.03 -1.03 -13.74
N GLY A 1031 20.67 -2.11 -14.18
CA GLY A 1031 21.30 -3.08 -13.28
C GLY A 1031 20.30 -4.05 -12.65
N ALA A 1032 19.04 -4.08 -13.09
CA ALA A 1032 18.05 -5.06 -12.64
C ALA A 1032 18.47 -6.49 -12.98
N TRP A 1033 19.25 -6.67 -14.04
CA TRP A 1033 19.66 -7.98 -14.51
C TRP A 1033 21.03 -8.35 -13.96
N GLY A 1034 21.12 -9.51 -13.30
CA GLY A 1034 22.40 -10.16 -13.03
C GLY A 1034 23.02 -10.72 -14.32
N ASN A 1035 23.56 -11.94 -14.26
CA ASN A 1035 24.07 -12.58 -15.48
C ASN A 1035 22.91 -12.97 -16.43
N ILE A 1036 22.88 -12.39 -17.64
CA ILE A 1036 22.03 -12.84 -18.75
C ILE A 1036 22.88 -13.82 -19.59
N PRO A 1037 22.40 -15.04 -19.88
CA PRO A 1037 23.08 -15.94 -20.81
C PRO A 1037 23.27 -15.29 -22.19
N PRO A 1038 24.29 -15.69 -22.97
CA PRO A 1038 24.54 -15.15 -24.31
C PRO A 1038 23.52 -15.67 -25.33
N PHE A 1039 22.26 -15.29 -25.17
CA PHE A 1039 21.18 -15.63 -26.09
C PHE A 1039 21.38 -14.94 -27.43
N ALA A 1040 21.21 -15.70 -28.51
CA ALA A 1040 21.13 -15.14 -29.86
C ALA A 1040 19.81 -14.39 -30.01
N LEU A 1041 19.88 -13.11 -30.37
CA LEU A 1041 18.71 -12.26 -30.51
C LEU A 1041 17.87 -12.63 -31.75
N GLY A 1042 16.54 -12.47 -31.64
CA GLY A 1042 15.61 -12.82 -32.73
C GLY A 1042 15.40 -14.33 -32.88
N ARG A 1043 15.72 -15.10 -31.84
CA ARG A 1043 15.38 -16.52 -31.70
C ARG A 1043 14.48 -16.71 -30.47
N THR A 1044 13.76 -17.82 -30.38
CA THR A 1044 12.86 -18.09 -29.25
C THR A 1044 13.61 -18.32 -27.93
N ALA A 1045 12.86 -18.39 -26.83
CA ALA A 1045 13.25 -18.74 -25.46
C ALA A 1045 13.77 -17.61 -24.54
N TRP A 1046 14.45 -16.59 -25.05
CA TRP A 1046 15.10 -15.58 -24.19
C TRP A 1046 14.12 -14.60 -23.53
N ASP A 1047 13.03 -14.26 -24.21
CA ASP A 1047 11.97 -13.33 -23.79
C ASP A 1047 11.19 -13.86 -22.58
N ASN A 1048 10.68 -15.09 -22.66
CA ASN A 1048 10.02 -15.75 -21.53
C ASN A 1048 11.01 -16.14 -20.41
N TRP A 1049 12.28 -16.36 -20.75
CA TRP A 1049 13.33 -16.53 -19.75
C TRP A 1049 13.56 -15.24 -18.96
N LEU A 1050 13.53 -14.05 -19.58
CA LEU A 1050 13.64 -12.78 -18.84
C LEU A 1050 12.51 -12.59 -17.82
N ILE A 1051 11.28 -13.00 -18.14
CA ILE A 1051 10.16 -12.96 -17.18
C ILE A 1051 10.43 -13.91 -16.02
N LYS A 1052 10.86 -15.15 -16.29
CA LYS A 1052 11.25 -16.09 -15.22
C LYS A 1052 12.41 -15.54 -14.40
N ARG A 1053 13.41 -14.96 -15.04
CA ARG A 1053 14.57 -14.36 -14.39
C ARG A 1053 14.16 -13.22 -13.48
N ALA A 1054 13.23 -12.36 -13.90
CA ALA A 1054 12.69 -11.30 -13.07
C ALA A 1054 11.97 -11.85 -11.84
N LEU A 1055 11.20 -12.93 -11.99
CA LEU A 1055 10.59 -13.64 -10.85
C LEU A 1055 11.64 -14.22 -9.90
N ASP A 1056 12.71 -14.81 -10.42
CA ASP A 1056 13.83 -15.34 -9.62
C ASP A 1056 14.61 -14.24 -8.88
N LEU A 1057 14.71 -13.07 -9.50
CA LEU A 1057 15.29 -11.86 -8.93
C LEU A 1057 14.29 -11.11 -8.02
N LYS A 1058 13.09 -11.67 -7.80
CA LYS A 1058 12.01 -11.10 -6.98
C LYS A 1058 11.59 -9.69 -7.42
N MET A 1059 11.72 -9.38 -8.71
CA MET A 1059 11.20 -8.15 -9.29
C MET A 1059 9.66 -8.19 -9.29
N HIS A 1060 9.02 -7.06 -9.10
CA HIS A 1060 7.59 -6.91 -9.33
C HIS A 1060 7.29 -7.04 -10.82
N VAL A 1061 6.89 -8.23 -11.28
CA VAL A 1061 6.46 -8.43 -12.68
C VAL A 1061 5.03 -7.91 -12.83
N ILE A 1062 4.87 -6.90 -13.69
CA ILE A 1062 3.67 -6.10 -13.89
C ILE A 1062 3.18 -6.28 -15.32
N ASP A 1063 1.91 -6.66 -15.45
CA ASP A 1063 1.18 -6.77 -16.70
C ASP A 1063 0.53 -5.42 -17.03
N ALA A 1064 1.05 -4.72 -18.03
CA ALA A 1064 0.55 -3.43 -18.48
C ALA A 1064 -0.42 -3.55 -19.67
N THR A 1065 -0.87 -4.75 -20.03
CA THR A 1065 -1.70 -5.02 -21.23
C THR A 1065 -2.95 -4.14 -21.32
N GLN A 1066 -3.61 -3.85 -20.19
CA GLN A 1066 -4.83 -3.03 -20.18
C GLN A 1066 -4.57 -1.51 -20.15
N ALA A 1067 -3.34 -1.09 -19.85
CA ALA A 1067 -2.99 0.31 -19.62
C ALA A 1067 -2.09 0.90 -20.71
N ALA A 1068 -1.30 0.08 -21.41
CA ALA A 1068 -0.38 0.52 -22.46
C ALA A 1068 -0.74 -0.12 -23.81
N THR A 1069 -0.96 0.70 -24.83
CA THR A 1069 -1.28 0.22 -26.17
C THR A 1069 0.03 -0.05 -26.93
N ILE A 1070 0.43 -1.32 -26.99
CA ILE A 1070 1.66 -1.76 -27.66
C ILE A 1070 1.30 -2.35 -29.01
N VAL A 1071 1.94 -1.88 -30.09
CA VAL A 1071 1.57 -2.28 -31.46
C VAL A 1071 2.76 -2.86 -32.18
N HIS A 1072 2.64 -4.10 -32.64
CA HIS A 1072 3.62 -4.76 -33.48
C HIS A 1072 3.18 -4.71 -34.95
N GLN A 1073 4.11 -4.27 -35.79
CA GLN A 1073 3.90 -4.19 -37.23
C GLN A 1073 4.26 -5.52 -37.89
N SER A 1074 3.26 -6.19 -38.48
CA SER A 1074 3.46 -7.48 -39.13
C SER A 1074 4.52 -7.41 -40.24
N HIS A 1075 5.48 -8.33 -40.22
CA HIS A 1075 6.56 -8.43 -41.19
C HIS A 1075 6.88 -9.88 -41.53
N ASP A 1076 7.56 -10.14 -42.65
CA ASP A 1076 8.05 -11.47 -42.99
C ASP A 1076 9.38 -11.81 -42.27
N TYR A 1077 9.69 -13.09 -42.12
CA TYR A 1077 10.95 -13.56 -41.52
C TYR A 1077 12.10 -13.63 -42.55
N GLY A 1078 12.03 -12.86 -43.64
CA GLY A 1078 12.95 -12.96 -44.78
C GLY A 1078 14.42 -12.64 -44.48
N HIS A 1079 14.70 -12.00 -43.34
CA HIS A 1079 16.05 -11.68 -42.88
C HIS A 1079 16.78 -12.86 -42.21
N ILE A 1080 16.07 -13.93 -41.83
CA ILE A 1080 16.66 -15.16 -41.28
C ILE A 1080 16.82 -16.16 -42.42
N LYS A 1081 18.04 -16.67 -42.63
CA LYS A 1081 18.33 -17.67 -43.65
C LYS A 1081 17.65 -19.01 -43.29
N GLY A 1082 16.45 -19.23 -43.82
CA GLY A 1082 15.57 -20.37 -43.47
C GLY A 1082 14.19 -19.96 -42.93
N GLY A 1083 13.92 -18.66 -42.79
CA GLY A 1083 12.62 -18.13 -42.40
C GLY A 1083 12.21 -18.43 -40.95
N ILE A 1084 10.89 -18.48 -40.71
CA ILE A 1084 10.32 -18.66 -39.36
C ILE A 1084 10.71 -20.00 -38.72
N GLU A 1085 10.92 -21.03 -39.54
CA GLU A 1085 11.31 -22.37 -39.07
C GLU A 1085 12.71 -22.35 -38.44
N GLU A 1086 13.67 -21.65 -39.06
CA GLU A 1086 15.01 -21.46 -38.50
C GLU A 1086 14.97 -20.54 -37.26
N ALA A 1087 14.12 -19.51 -37.28
CA ALA A 1087 13.96 -18.59 -36.14
C ALA A 1087 13.48 -19.31 -34.87
N TRP A 1088 12.57 -20.28 -35.03
CA TRP A 1088 11.91 -20.94 -33.90
C TRP A 1088 12.52 -22.29 -33.55
N ASN A 1089 13.06 -23.02 -34.52
CA ASN A 1089 13.53 -24.40 -34.38
C ASN A 1089 14.96 -24.64 -34.88
N GLY A 1090 15.65 -23.60 -35.35
CA GLY A 1090 17.02 -23.65 -35.86
C GLY A 1090 18.08 -23.94 -34.80
N GLU A 1091 19.36 -24.02 -35.21
CA GLU A 1091 20.48 -24.33 -34.31
C GLU A 1091 20.61 -23.29 -33.18
N GLU A 1092 20.45 -22.01 -33.50
CA GLU A 1092 20.52 -20.92 -32.52
C GLU A 1092 19.33 -20.92 -31.56
N ALA A 1093 18.12 -21.26 -32.02
CA ALA A 1093 16.93 -21.36 -31.16
C ALA A 1093 17.05 -22.53 -30.16
N LYS A 1094 17.57 -23.69 -30.61
CA LYS A 1094 17.89 -24.82 -29.73
C LYS A 1094 18.99 -24.46 -28.72
N THR A 1095 19.98 -23.69 -29.16
CA THR A 1095 21.04 -23.19 -28.27
C THR A 1095 20.47 -22.24 -27.22
N ASN A 1096 19.56 -21.34 -27.59
CA ASN A 1096 18.85 -20.48 -26.63
C ASN A 1096 18.05 -21.31 -25.63
N LEU A 1097 17.27 -22.30 -26.08
CA LEU A 1097 16.52 -23.16 -25.17
C LEU A 1097 17.44 -23.92 -24.18
N ALA A 1098 18.60 -24.38 -24.65
CA ALA A 1098 19.60 -25.01 -23.79
C ALA A 1098 20.20 -24.02 -22.78
N LEU A 1099 20.54 -22.80 -23.20
CA LEU A 1099 21.03 -21.72 -22.33
C LEU A 1099 19.98 -21.29 -21.29
N ALA A 1100 18.70 -21.33 -21.65
CA ALA A 1100 17.58 -21.07 -20.73
C ALA A 1100 17.45 -22.18 -19.67
N GLY A 1101 18.04 -23.36 -19.89
CA GLY A 1101 17.88 -24.53 -19.03
C GLY A 1101 16.56 -25.27 -19.28
N GLY A 1102 16.01 -25.18 -20.49
CA GLY A 1102 14.76 -25.81 -20.88
C GLY A 1102 13.50 -25.00 -20.55
N TYR A 1103 12.33 -25.52 -20.94
CA TYR A 1103 11.05 -24.81 -20.85
C TYR A 1103 10.58 -24.51 -19.43
N ASP A 1104 11.02 -25.28 -18.42
CA ASP A 1104 10.65 -25.03 -17.02
C ASP A 1104 11.17 -23.69 -16.49
N ASN A 1105 12.20 -23.14 -17.14
CA ASN A 1105 12.79 -21.84 -16.84
C ASN A 1105 12.23 -20.71 -17.73
N MET A 1106 11.09 -20.91 -18.36
CA MET A 1106 10.38 -19.90 -19.13
C MET A 1106 9.03 -19.59 -18.48
N LYS A 1107 8.65 -18.31 -18.42
CA LYS A 1107 7.36 -17.86 -17.90
C LYS A 1107 6.74 -16.81 -18.82
N SER A 1108 5.41 -16.81 -18.89
CA SER A 1108 4.62 -15.85 -19.66
C SER A 1108 4.09 -14.72 -18.76
N ILE A 1109 3.42 -13.73 -19.36
CA ILE A 1109 2.79 -12.61 -18.64
C ILE A 1109 1.73 -13.09 -17.62
N ALA A 1110 1.18 -14.31 -17.77
CA ALA A 1110 0.24 -14.87 -16.79
C ALA A 1110 0.82 -14.99 -15.37
N TYR A 1111 2.15 -15.03 -15.24
CA TYR A 1111 2.83 -15.06 -13.94
C TYR A 1111 3.08 -13.67 -13.35
N ALA A 1112 2.73 -12.60 -14.06
CA ALA A 1112 2.73 -11.25 -13.52
C ALA A 1112 1.75 -11.17 -12.35
N ARG A 1113 2.25 -10.81 -11.18
CA ARG A 1113 1.46 -10.70 -9.94
C ARG A 1113 0.70 -9.38 -9.87
N TRP A 1114 1.08 -8.41 -10.69
CA TRP A 1114 0.49 -7.07 -10.71
C TRP A 1114 -0.07 -6.79 -12.10
N ILE A 1115 -1.17 -6.04 -12.16
CA ILE A 1115 -1.75 -5.52 -13.39
C ILE A 1115 -1.94 -4.02 -13.24
N ILE A 1116 -1.73 -3.28 -14.32
CA ILE A 1116 -2.24 -1.91 -14.42
C ILE A 1116 -3.53 -2.00 -15.22
N ASN A 1117 -4.65 -1.70 -14.58
CA ASN A 1117 -5.94 -1.79 -15.25
C ASN A 1117 -6.17 -0.57 -16.18
N LYS A 1118 -7.27 -0.62 -16.95
CA LYS A 1118 -7.69 0.47 -17.85
C LYS A 1118 -7.85 1.85 -17.19
N ASP A 1119 -8.03 1.90 -15.88
CA ASP A 1119 -8.19 3.14 -15.10
C ASP A 1119 -6.84 3.65 -14.55
N SER A 1120 -5.71 3.12 -15.04
CA SER A 1120 -4.35 3.45 -14.59
C SER A 1120 -4.14 3.22 -13.09
N ARG A 1121 -4.70 2.14 -12.55
CA ARG A 1121 -4.48 1.70 -11.17
C ARG A 1121 -3.65 0.42 -11.14
N LEU A 1122 -2.62 0.42 -10.29
CA LEU A 1122 -1.84 -0.77 -10.02
C LEU A 1122 -2.61 -1.68 -9.05
N ILE A 1123 -2.91 -2.90 -9.48
CA ILE A 1123 -3.70 -3.88 -8.75
C ILE A 1123 -2.89 -5.17 -8.61
N GLU A 1124 -2.89 -5.75 -7.42
CA GLU A 1124 -2.33 -7.08 -7.20
C GLU A 1124 -3.33 -8.14 -7.69
N LYS A 1125 -2.93 -9.01 -8.62
CA LYS A 1125 -3.72 -10.18 -9.02
C LYS A 1125 -3.86 -11.11 -7.81
N VAL A 1126 -5.08 -11.31 -7.32
CA VAL A 1126 -5.38 -12.35 -6.34
C VAL A 1126 -5.15 -13.71 -7.02
N PRO A 1127 -4.31 -14.60 -6.49
CA PRO A 1127 -4.17 -15.93 -7.06
C PRO A 1127 -5.50 -16.66 -6.92
N THR A 1128 -6.22 -16.85 -8.03
CA THR A 1128 -7.22 -17.91 -8.11
C THR A 1128 -6.46 -19.24 -8.11
N LEU A 1129 -6.25 -19.76 -6.90
CA LEU A 1129 -5.91 -21.17 -6.70
C LEU A 1129 -7.13 -21.99 -7.11
N ASN A 1130 -7.28 -22.27 -8.40
CA ASN A 1130 -8.08 -23.39 -8.85
C ASN A 1130 -7.10 -24.50 -9.22
N GLU A 1131 -7.23 -25.64 -8.51
CA GLU A 1131 -6.52 -26.90 -8.72
C GLU A 1131 -6.52 -27.38 -10.21
N ASP A 1132 -7.35 -26.77 -11.06
CA ASP A 1132 -7.45 -27.04 -12.49
C ASP A 1132 -6.30 -26.45 -13.32
N GLY A 1133 -5.63 -25.39 -12.86
CA GLY A 1133 -4.47 -24.81 -13.55
C GLY A 1133 -3.24 -25.73 -13.53
N GLU A 1134 -2.95 -26.33 -12.36
CA GLU A 1134 -1.91 -27.34 -12.23
C GLU A 1134 -2.32 -28.67 -12.87
N LYS A 1135 -3.59 -29.08 -12.81
CA LYS A 1135 -4.08 -30.27 -13.53
C LYS A 1135 -3.97 -30.09 -15.06
N THR A 1136 -4.19 -28.88 -15.58
CA THR A 1136 -4.06 -28.58 -17.01
C THR A 1136 -2.60 -28.59 -17.46
N LEU A 1137 -1.68 -28.03 -16.65
CA LEU A 1137 -0.23 -28.10 -16.90
C LEU A 1137 0.33 -29.52 -16.73
N SER A 1138 -0.19 -30.29 -15.78
CA SER A 1138 0.21 -31.69 -15.58
C SER A 1138 -0.35 -32.61 -16.68
N ALA A 1139 -1.53 -32.30 -17.23
CA ALA A 1139 -2.09 -32.99 -18.40
C ALA A 1139 -1.34 -32.65 -19.70
N LEU A 1140 -0.86 -31.42 -19.86
CA LEU A 1140 0.01 -31.02 -20.98
C LEU A 1140 1.37 -31.73 -20.92
N ARG A 1141 1.98 -31.82 -19.72
CA ARG A 1141 3.23 -32.57 -19.49
C ARG A 1141 3.08 -34.09 -19.71
N ALA A 1142 1.90 -34.64 -19.44
CA ALA A 1142 1.59 -36.05 -19.70
C ALA A 1142 1.43 -36.37 -21.20
N LEU A 1143 1.00 -35.40 -22.01
CA LEU A 1143 0.81 -35.57 -23.46
C LEU A 1143 2.11 -35.41 -24.27
N GLU A 1144 3.09 -34.64 -23.78
CA GLU A 1144 4.42 -34.52 -24.42
C GLU A 1144 5.30 -35.77 -24.22
N GLY A 1145 4.95 -36.65 -23.28
CA GLY A 1145 5.61 -37.94 -23.06
C GLY A 1145 5.22 -39.04 -24.05
N GLU A 1146 4.14 -38.87 -24.81
CA GLU A 1146 3.59 -39.90 -25.73
C GLU A 1146 3.47 -39.40 -27.17
N SER A 1147 4.54 -38.89 -27.79
CA SER A 1147 4.65 -38.91 -29.25
C SER A 1147 6.09 -38.85 -29.77
N MET A 1148 6.89 -39.87 -29.44
CA MET A 1148 8.19 -40.12 -30.08
C MET A 1148 8.14 -41.34 -31.02
N ASN A 1149 6.97 -41.66 -31.59
CA ASN A 1149 6.85 -42.67 -32.65
C ASN A 1149 5.60 -42.42 -33.52
N GLY A 1150 5.76 -41.72 -34.65
CA GLY A 1150 4.72 -41.70 -35.68
C GLY A 1150 4.71 -40.45 -36.56
N SER A 1151 5.01 -40.63 -37.85
CA SER A 1151 5.02 -39.62 -38.90
C SER A 1151 3.64 -38.97 -39.14
N SER A 1152 3.42 -37.75 -38.63
CA SER A 1152 2.49 -36.78 -39.22
C SER A 1152 2.74 -35.37 -38.66
N SER A 1153 2.56 -34.33 -39.48
CA SER A 1153 2.95 -32.94 -39.20
C SER A 1153 2.17 -32.29 -38.03
N PRO A 1154 2.81 -31.45 -37.19
CA PRO A 1154 2.21 -30.89 -35.96
C PRO A 1154 0.96 -30.00 -36.15
N GLN A 1155 0.81 -29.35 -37.31
CA GLN A 1155 -0.26 -28.37 -37.54
C GLN A 1155 -1.67 -29.00 -37.53
N LYS A 1156 -1.83 -30.22 -38.08
CA LYS A 1156 -3.15 -30.88 -38.21
C LYS A 1156 -3.67 -31.49 -36.89
N SER A 1157 -2.79 -31.71 -35.91
CA SER A 1157 -3.19 -32.23 -34.60
C SER A 1157 -3.68 -31.11 -33.68
N TYR A 1158 -3.18 -29.88 -33.85
CA TYR A 1158 -3.62 -28.71 -33.08
C TYR A 1158 -5.04 -28.25 -33.49
N ASP A 1159 -5.31 -28.16 -34.80
CA ASP A 1159 -6.63 -27.73 -35.31
C ASP A 1159 -7.73 -28.76 -34.96
N LYS A 1160 -7.39 -30.05 -35.00
CA LYS A 1160 -8.34 -31.13 -34.68
C LYS A 1160 -8.61 -31.24 -33.17
N LEU A 1161 -7.66 -30.91 -32.31
CA LEU A 1161 -7.88 -30.85 -30.86
C LEU A 1161 -8.71 -29.61 -30.47
N TRP A 1162 -8.52 -28.48 -31.16
CA TRP A 1162 -9.27 -27.25 -30.97
C TRP A 1162 -10.75 -27.43 -31.34
N GLU A 1163 -11.04 -28.10 -32.46
CA GLU A 1163 -12.41 -28.43 -32.86
C GLU A 1163 -13.10 -29.48 -31.97
N THR A 1164 -12.34 -30.41 -31.38
CA THR A 1164 -12.92 -31.48 -30.55
C THR A 1164 -13.25 -31.00 -29.13
N LYS A 1165 -12.42 -30.14 -28.52
CA LYS A 1165 -12.67 -29.63 -27.15
C LYS A 1165 -13.68 -28.47 -27.07
N LEU A 1166 -13.98 -27.81 -28.18
CA LEU A 1166 -15.06 -26.81 -28.27
C LEU A 1166 -16.47 -27.41 -28.13
N ASN A 1167 -16.63 -28.72 -28.36
CA ASN A 1167 -17.94 -29.39 -28.30
C ASN A 1167 -18.29 -30.02 -26.94
N ASP A 1168 -17.31 -30.22 -26.04
CA ASP A 1168 -17.51 -31.00 -24.80
C ASP A 1168 -17.78 -30.14 -23.54
N HIS A 1169 -17.84 -28.81 -23.67
CA HIS A 1169 -18.14 -27.92 -22.55
C HIS A 1169 -19.42 -27.10 -22.81
N ALA A 1170 -20.41 -27.28 -21.94
CA ALA A 1170 -21.78 -26.77 -22.06
C ALA A 1170 -21.95 -25.23 -21.89
N TRP A 1171 -20.94 -24.41 -22.19
CA TRP A 1171 -21.00 -22.94 -22.04
C TRP A 1171 -20.80 -22.15 -23.35
N LEU A 1172 -20.78 -22.81 -24.51
CA LEU A 1172 -20.85 -22.17 -25.82
C LEU A 1172 -22.01 -22.74 -26.63
N LYS A 1173 -23.13 -22.00 -26.72
CA LYS A 1173 -24.16 -22.26 -27.73
C LYS A 1173 -23.91 -21.37 -28.94
N ASN A 1174 -23.56 -22.01 -30.05
CA ASN A 1174 -23.51 -21.42 -31.39
C ASN A 1174 -24.94 -21.23 -31.90
N ASP A 1175 -25.35 -20.00 -32.23
CA ASP A 1175 -26.70 -19.69 -32.73
C ASP A 1175 -26.91 -20.04 -34.21
N GLY A 1176 -25.89 -20.63 -34.85
CA GLY A 1176 -25.96 -21.07 -36.24
C GLY A 1176 -25.90 -19.94 -37.27
N LYS A 1177 -25.55 -18.71 -36.87
CA LYS A 1177 -25.38 -17.57 -37.79
C LYS A 1177 -23.96 -16.97 -37.82
N GLY A 1178 -23.00 -17.58 -37.14
CA GLY A 1178 -21.58 -17.19 -37.25
C GLY A 1178 -21.21 -15.91 -36.51
N ARG A 1179 -21.90 -15.59 -35.40
CA ARG A 1179 -21.42 -14.60 -34.41
C ARG A 1179 -21.13 -15.31 -33.09
N VAL A 1180 -19.95 -15.06 -32.53
CA VAL A 1180 -19.59 -15.47 -31.17
C VAL A 1180 -19.81 -14.24 -30.29
N GLU A 1181 -20.79 -14.28 -29.40
CA GLU A 1181 -20.95 -13.27 -28.33
C GLU A 1181 -19.97 -13.60 -27.19
N TYR A 1182 -19.17 -12.62 -26.81
CA TYR A 1182 -18.30 -12.68 -25.62
C TYR A 1182 -19.16 -12.55 -24.35
N CYS A 1183 -19.04 -13.50 -23.42
CA CYS A 1183 -19.59 -13.35 -22.07
C CYS A 1183 -18.59 -12.57 -21.20
N ALA A 1184 -19.08 -11.55 -20.50
CA ALA A 1184 -18.32 -10.44 -19.92
C ALA A 1184 -17.69 -10.70 -18.54
N ASP A 1185 -17.68 -11.94 -18.03
CA ASP A 1185 -17.20 -12.23 -16.68
C ASP A 1185 -15.76 -12.78 -16.68
N PHE A 1186 -14.80 -11.99 -17.17
CA PHE A 1186 -13.36 -12.07 -16.83
C PHE A 1186 -12.60 -10.91 -17.51
N LEU A 1187 -12.98 -9.68 -17.17
CA LEU A 1187 -12.17 -8.45 -17.26
C LEU A 1187 -12.30 -7.73 -15.92
#